data_AF-A0A511BCC9-F1
#
_entry.id   AF-A0A511BCC9-F1
#
_cell.length_a   1.000
_cell.length_b   1.000
_cell.length_c   1.000
_cell.angle_alpha   90.00
_cell.angle_beta   90.00
_cell.angle_gamma   90.00
#
_symmetry.space_group_name_H-M   'P 1'
#
loop_
_entity.id
_entity.type
_entity.pdbx_description
1 polymer ?
#
loop_
_entity_poly.entity_id
_entity_poly.type
_entity_poly.pdbx_seq_one_letter_code
_entity_poly.pdbx_strand_id
1 'polypeptide(L)'
;MISFPLASRLAIALMAAGGVLTATGAVAQDSLRLDQLQVIGSHNSYHAGLDPAIRSRLLVSDPDLVKELDYQHPSLTAQLDGGVRQLELDLYSDRAGGRFAHPHRPGIPGEAWPLSLSDQAVMNQPGFKVMHIPDLDQHASCQPLLRCLGQIRDWSNAHPDHVPVFVILEVEQHNDVPGGTDVEPFDASSYDALDAAIRSVFPPSGIVTPDDVRGDAPDLRAAILDRGWPALKQARGKVIFLLDQRNDRTLYLKGHPSLRGRVAFTNADPQAPDAAFTELNDGPAADIAALVRRHFLVRARADADTVEGRSGDGQRRDAILASGAQIVSTDYPDAEPARWSGYHVGFPENTPARCNPVSAPPACQSRLIEPPAQGDFHLTRMIMVMRHGIRSPLVGQVPPGVGIPGGWPAWKGAPGDLTAHGAVGMMALGTFDRTWMTDAGLIPAKTCPAAGSVAVRANSSARTIASAEAFVRGFMPGCPITVQHKPLGQPDVLFSPLDADPGRFDMRAIVPQLPDAERIFREREAALRLLGNVLTCAPGACDFLHAPAHIAADATGHQLVLSGPVAQASSLSEALMLAYLDGRPLLQTPSGTLDVGQLGTLSALHAGMLEAVVRPRALAELLSRDMRTRLLKDLMQEDGPVFRLYMGHDDTIAPLLTMLGIHIRVPGYAEDEIPIGSALGFAVYDNGNGERRVRLLIQSQTPQALREPDRAELPVVLYPQVPDCILSGGMCLLENLAGRLSASL
;
A
#
# COMPACT_ATOMS: atom_id res chain seq x y z
N MET A 1 38.64 2.19 81.37
CA MET A 1 38.09 2.84 80.15
C MET A 1 38.01 1.74 79.10
N ILE A 2 36.91 0.98 78.98
CA ILE A 2 35.53 1.34 78.56
C ILE A 2 35.53 1.84 77.10
N SER A 3 34.82 1.27 76.10
CA SER A 3 34.15 -0.04 75.92
C SER A 3 33.88 -0.26 74.41
N PHE A 4 33.79 -1.52 73.94
CA PHE A 4 33.15 -1.97 72.68
C PHE A 4 31.59 -2.05 72.87
N PRO A 5 30.69 -2.36 71.88
CA PRO A 5 30.89 -3.22 70.67
C PRO A 5 29.96 -3.03 69.42
N LEU A 6 30.03 -3.98 68.45
CA LEU A 6 29.02 -4.34 67.39
C LEU A 6 28.60 -3.23 66.39
N ALA A 7 27.97 -3.43 65.22
CA ALA A 7 27.87 -4.49 64.18
C ALA A 7 27.23 -3.83 62.92
N SER A 8 27.10 -4.39 61.71
CA SER A 8 27.48 -5.68 61.10
C SER A 8 27.66 -5.51 59.56
N ARG A 9 27.80 -6.61 58.81
CA ARG A 9 27.55 -6.64 57.35
C ARG A 9 26.06 -6.90 57.09
N LEU A 10 25.43 -6.16 56.16
CA LEU A 10 24.19 -6.61 55.53
C LEU A 10 24.22 -6.27 54.03
N ALA A 11 24.24 -7.31 53.19
CA ALA A 11 24.00 -7.15 51.77
C ALA A 11 22.50 -6.93 51.57
N ILE A 12 22.11 -5.77 51.03
CA ILE A 12 20.73 -5.56 50.59
C ILE A 12 20.62 -6.18 49.20
N ALA A 13 19.99 -7.34 49.13
CA ALA A 13 19.49 -7.87 47.89
C ALA A 13 18.36 -6.95 47.40
N LEU A 14 18.64 -6.11 46.38
CA LEU A 14 17.56 -5.56 45.56
C LEU A 14 16.93 -6.76 44.83
N MET A 15 15.74 -7.17 45.26
CA MET A 15 14.92 -8.04 44.42
C MET A 15 14.62 -7.30 43.12
N ALA A 16 15.07 -7.86 42.01
CA ALA A 16 14.69 -7.40 40.69
C ALA A 16 13.19 -7.66 40.51
N ALA A 17 12.38 -6.63 40.77
CA ALA A 17 11.00 -6.57 40.33
C ALA A 17 10.96 -6.38 38.80
N GLY A 18 11.36 -7.42 38.06
CA GLY A 18 11.09 -7.57 36.64
C GLY A 18 9.59 -7.74 36.45
N GLY A 19 8.85 -6.64 36.56
CA GLY A 19 7.40 -6.62 36.46
C GLY A 19 6.95 -7.05 35.07
N VAL A 20 6.26 -8.18 35.01
CA VAL A 20 5.64 -8.74 33.80
C VAL A 20 4.60 -7.74 33.26
N LEU A 21 5.02 -6.92 32.29
CA LEU A 21 4.19 -5.92 31.63
C LEU A 21 3.49 -6.44 30.35
N THR A 22 3.76 -7.69 29.97
CA THR A 22 3.21 -8.32 28.75
C THR A 22 1.79 -8.87 28.93
N ALA A 23 1.43 -9.33 30.13
CA ALA A 23 0.17 -10.05 30.36
C ALA A 23 -1.09 -9.15 30.26
N THR A 24 -1.01 -7.87 30.60
CA THR A 24 -2.19 -6.98 30.63
C THR A 24 -2.63 -6.49 29.24
N GLY A 25 -1.73 -6.48 28.25
CA GLY A 25 -2.02 -5.98 26.90
C GLY A 25 -2.76 -6.99 26.02
N ALA A 26 -2.35 -8.26 26.05
CA ALA A 26 -2.98 -9.33 25.28
C ALA A 26 -4.40 -9.65 25.78
N VAL A 27 -4.59 -9.71 27.11
CA VAL A 27 -5.90 -9.92 27.74
C VAL A 27 -6.91 -8.82 27.37
N ALA A 28 -6.45 -7.61 27.02
CA ALA A 28 -7.32 -6.55 26.53
C ALA A 28 -7.79 -6.77 25.08
N GLN A 29 -6.94 -7.29 24.18
CA GLN A 29 -7.35 -7.52 22.78
C GLN A 29 -8.31 -8.70 22.63
N ASP A 30 -8.13 -9.75 23.44
CA ASP A 30 -9.02 -10.91 23.49
C ASP A 30 -10.48 -10.56 23.88
N SER A 31 -10.69 -9.36 24.45
CA SER A 31 -12.01 -8.81 24.81
C SER A 31 -12.69 -7.99 23.70
N LEU A 32 -11.98 -7.68 22.61
CA LEU A 32 -12.56 -7.01 21.43
C LEU A 32 -13.64 -7.89 20.82
N ARG A 33 -14.74 -7.30 20.33
CA ARG A 33 -15.71 -8.01 19.47
C ARG A 33 -15.24 -8.03 18.02
N LEU A 34 -15.77 -8.95 17.22
CA LEU A 34 -15.44 -9.01 15.79
C LEU A 34 -15.83 -7.74 15.02
N ASP A 35 -16.92 -7.07 15.40
CA ASP A 35 -17.32 -5.78 14.81
C ASP A 35 -16.36 -4.61 15.13
N GLN A 36 -15.33 -4.85 15.96
CA GLN A 36 -14.28 -3.90 16.36
C GLN A 36 -12.92 -4.17 15.70
N LEU A 37 -12.87 -5.16 14.80
CA LEU A 37 -11.72 -5.45 13.96
C LEU A 37 -11.95 -4.90 12.55
N GLN A 38 -10.88 -4.75 11.77
CA GLN A 38 -10.93 -4.54 10.34
C GLN A 38 -9.91 -5.46 9.68
N VAL A 39 -10.32 -6.12 8.60
CA VAL A 39 -9.51 -7.07 7.82
C VAL A 39 -9.54 -6.75 6.34
N ILE A 40 -8.49 -7.17 5.62
CA ILE A 40 -8.44 -7.15 4.16
C ILE A 40 -8.93 -8.50 3.62
N GLY A 41 -9.69 -8.45 2.54
CA GLY A 41 -10.17 -9.61 1.79
C GLY A 41 -9.74 -9.56 0.33
N SER A 42 -9.66 -10.72 -0.32
CA SER A 42 -9.62 -10.80 -1.78
C SER A 42 -11.03 -10.96 -2.35
N HIS A 43 -11.32 -10.21 -3.41
CA HIS A 43 -12.48 -10.42 -4.29
C HIS A 43 -12.17 -11.60 -5.22
N ASN A 44 -13.15 -12.45 -5.53
CA ASN A 44 -12.96 -13.65 -6.34
C ASN A 44 -11.68 -14.47 -6.02
N SER A 45 -11.43 -14.80 -4.74
CA SER A 45 -10.15 -15.35 -4.26
C SER A 45 -9.64 -16.61 -4.98
N TYR A 46 -10.50 -17.33 -5.67
CA TYR A 46 -10.14 -18.52 -6.45
C TYR A 46 -9.65 -18.18 -7.87
N HIS A 47 -9.79 -16.94 -8.34
CA HIS A 47 -9.54 -16.52 -9.73
C HIS A 47 -8.10 -16.85 -10.19
N ALA A 48 -7.98 -17.69 -11.22
CA ALA A 48 -6.69 -18.21 -11.67
C ALA A 48 -6.06 -17.41 -12.84
N GLY A 49 -6.74 -16.34 -13.30
CA GLY A 49 -6.37 -15.61 -14.50
C GLY A 49 -6.99 -16.18 -15.78
N LEU A 50 -7.31 -15.28 -16.71
CA LEU A 50 -7.95 -15.58 -17.98
C LEU A 50 -7.04 -16.41 -18.91
N ASP A 51 -7.55 -17.52 -19.46
CA ASP A 51 -6.79 -18.41 -20.34
C ASP A 51 -6.21 -17.64 -21.56
N PRO A 52 -4.92 -17.83 -21.93
CA PRO A 52 -4.29 -17.08 -23.01
C PRO A 52 -4.97 -17.21 -24.38
N ALA A 53 -5.61 -18.34 -24.70
CA ALA A 53 -6.32 -18.54 -25.96
C ALA A 53 -7.69 -17.86 -25.93
N ILE A 54 -8.42 -17.89 -24.80
CA ILE A 54 -9.66 -17.13 -24.62
C ILE A 54 -9.35 -15.63 -24.66
N ARG A 55 -8.39 -15.16 -23.86
CA ARG A 55 -7.91 -13.78 -23.81
C ARG A 55 -7.54 -13.23 -25.18
N SER A 56 -6.84 -14.02 -26.00
CA SER A 56 -6.44 -13.62 -27.36
C SER A 56 -7.64 -13.43 -28.31
N ARG A 57 -8.76 -14.14 -28.09
CA ARG A 57 -10.00 -13.95 -28.88
C ARG A 57 -10.82 -12.79 -28.33
N LEU A 58 -10.95 -12.67 -27.00
CA LEU A 58 -11.65 -11.56 -26.37
C LEU A 58 -10.99 -10.22 -26.69
N LEU A 59 -9.66 -10.11 -26.76
CA LEU A 59 -8.96 -8.87 -27.19
C LEU A 59 -9.37 -8.35 -28.58
N VAL A 60 -9.96 -9.20 -29.44
CA VAL A 60 -10.44 -8.82 -30.78
C VAL A 60 -11.93 -8.44 -30.77
N SER A 61 -12.74 -9.07 -29.92
CA SER A 61 -14.20 -8.84 -29.87
C SER A 61 -14.64 -7.87 -28.79
N ASP A 62 -13.98 -7.89 -27.64
CA ASP A 62 -14.30 -7.15 -26.42
C ASP A 62 -13.00 -6.89 -25.59
N PRO A 63 -12.20 -5.88 -25.97
CA PRO A 63 -10.96 -5.56 -25.27
C PRO A 63 -11.19 -4.92 -23.89
N ASP A 64 -12.37 -4.37 -23.62
CA ASP A 64 -12.72 -3.79 -22.33
C ASP A 64 -13.01 -4.89 -21.30
N LEU A 65 -13.75 -5.94 -21.66
CA LEU A 65 -13.90 -7.13 -20.80
C LEU A 65 -12.54 -7.78 -20.47
N VAL A 66 -11.60 -7.85 -21.43
CA VAL A 66 -10.24 -8.36 -21.13
C VAL A 66 -9.51 -7.48 -20.12
N LYS A 67 -9.78 -6.17 -20.11
CA LYS A 67 -9.16 -5.24 -19.17
C LYS A 67 -9.70 -5.45 -17.76
N GLU A 68 -11.00 -5.71 -17.62
CA GLU A 68 -11.70 -6.00 -16.36
C GLU A 68 -11.26 -7.34 -15.76
N LEU A 69 -11.09 -8.38 -16.58
CA LEU A 69 -10.67 -9.73 -16.18
C LEU A 69 -9.13 -9.92 -16.03
N ASP A 70 -8.33 -8.84 -16.12
CA ASP A 70 -6.85 -8.92 -16.27
C ASP A 70 -6.11 -9.10 -14.93
N TYR A 71 -6.73 -9.70 -13.90
CA TYR A 71 -6.14 -10.02 -12.59
C TYR A 71 -6.06 -11.54 -12.38
N GLN A 72 -5.50 -11.96 -11.23
CA GLN A 72 -5.39 -13.36 -10.80
C GLN A 72 -4.87 -13.41 -9.35
N HIS A 73 -5.23 -14.48 -8.62
CA HIS A 73 -4.77 -14.75 -7.27
C HIS A 73 -3.91 -16.03 -7.17
N PRO A 74 -3.01 -16.14 -6.18
CA PRO A 74 -2.33 -17.40 -5.84
C PRO A 74 -3.31 -18.34 -5.11
N SER A 75 -2.85 -19.49 -4.62
CA SER A 75 -3.71 -20.40 -3.85
C SER A 75 -4.28 -19.72 -2.60
N LEU A 76 -5.48 -20.13 -2.17
CA LEU A 76 -6.14 -19.59 -0.98
C LEU A 76 -5.22 -19.58 0.26
N THR A 77 -4.39 -20.62 0.42
CA THR A 77 -3.40 -20.70 1.50
C THR A 77 -2.35 -19.59 1.42
N ALA A 78 -1.85 -19.26 0.22
CA ALA A 78 -0.85 -18.21 0.04
C ALA A 78 -1.41 -16.81 0.29
N GLN A 79 -2.70 -16.60 0.01
CA GLN A 79 -3.41 -15.36 0.36
C GLN A 79 -3.55 -15.23 1.88
N LEU A 80 -3.96 -16.31 2.56
CA LEU A 80 -4.06 -16.36 4.03
C LEU A 80 -2.68 -16.16 4.70
N ASP A 81 -1.62 -16.77 4.16
CA ASP A 81 -0.22 -16.54 4.58
C ASP A 81 0.22 -15.08 4.30
N GLY A 82 -0.29 -14.47 3.24
CA GLY A 82 -0.10 -13.06 2.88
C GLY A 82 -0.89 -12.06 3.74
N GLY A 83 -1.67 -12.54 4.70
CA GLY A 83 -2.43 -11.70 5.65
C GLY A 83 -3.89 -11.46 5.30
N VAL A 84 -4.39 -12.00 4.18
CA VAL A 84 -5.83 -11.93 3.84
C VAL A 84 -6.65 -12.68 4.90
N ARG A 85 -7.78 -12.10 5.35
CA ARG A 85 -8.69 -12.74 6.32
C ARG A 85 -10.16 -12.72 5.86
N GLN A 86 -10.44 -12.31 4.62
CA GLN A 86 -11.68 -12.67 3.92
C GLN A 86 -11.36 -13.28 2.56
N LEU A 87 -11.99 -14.42 2.26
CA LEU A 87 -11.97 -15.06 0.95
C LEU A 87 -13.36 -15.04 0.32
N GLU A 88 -13.44 -15.17 -0.99
CA GLU A 88 -14.66 -15.12 -1.81
C GLU A 88 -14.65 -16.31 -2.76
N LEU A 89 -15.79 -16.99 -2.88
CA LEU A 89 -15.95 -18.21 -3.67
C LEU A 89 -17.29 -18.18 -4.41
N ASP A 90 -17.22 -18.13 -5.74
CA ASP A 90 -18.38 -18.10 -6.62
C ASP A 90 -18.84 -19.54 -6.86
N LEU A 91 -20.13 -19.79 -6.69
CA LEU A 91 -20.68 -21.13 -6.55
C LEU A 91 -21.76 -21.40 -7.59
N TYR A 92 -21.42 -22.25 -8.55
CA TYR A 92 -22.38 -22.80 -9.50
C TYR A 92 -22.91 -24.16 -9.00
N SER A 93 -24.23 -24.34 -9.02
CA SER A 93 -24.85 -25.65 -8.76
C SER A 93 -24.69 -26.58 -9.98
N ASP A 94 -24.28 -27.82 -9.73
CA ASP A 94 -24.29 -28.90 -10.71
C ASP A 94 -24.67 -30.22 -10.02
N ARG A 95 -25.97 -30.38 -9.71
CA ARG A 95 -26.46 -31.55 -8.96
C ARG A 95 -26.35 -32.87 -9.73
N ALA A 96 -26.29 -32.82 -11.06
CA ALA A 96 -26.11 -33.98 -11.91
C ALA A 96 -24.63 -34.31 -12.17
N GLY A 97 -23.78 -33.29 -12.18
CA GLY A 97 -22.40 -33.39 -12.67
C GLY A 97 -22.34 -33.26 -14.19
N GLY A 98 -21.22 -32.76 -14.69
CA GLY A 98 -20.90 -32.71 -16.11
C GLY A 98 -21.34 -31.43 -16.83
N ARG A 99 -22.11 -30.54 -16.18
CA ARG A 99 -22.61 -29.29 -16.78
C ARG A 99 -21.48 -28.44 -17.36
N PHE A 100 -20.40 -28.30 -16.59
CA PHE A 100 -19.23 -27.47 -16.95
C PHE A 100 -18.02 -28.30 -17.41
N ALA A 101 -18.21 -29.58 -17.76
CA ALA A 101 -17.11 -30.49 -18.11
C ALA A 101 -16.62 -30.38 -19.57
N HIS A 102 -17.34 -29.60 -20.38
CA HIS A 102 -17.10 -29.40 -21.81
C HIS A 102 -17.18 -27.92 -22.19
N PRO A 103 -16.32 -27.05 -21.62
CA PRO A 103 -16.37 -25.62 -21.89
C PRO A 103 -16.21 -25.34 -23.40
N HIS A 104 -16.99 -24.41 -23.93
CA HIS A 104 -17.04 -24.09 -25.36
C HIS A 104 -17.06 -22.58 -25.58
N ARG A 105 -16.72 -22.11 -26.78
CA ARG A 105 -16.82 -20.69 -27.09
C ARG A 105 -18.28 -20.28 -27.22
N PRO A 106 -18.79 -19.33 -26.40
CA PRO A 106 -20.17 -18.90 -26.45
C PRO A 106 -20.58 -18.44 -27.85
N GLY A 107 -21.74 -18.95 -28.31
CA GLY A 107 -22.29 -18.61 -29.62
C GLY A 107 -21.59 -19.22 -30.85
N ILE A 108 -20.53 -20.02 -30.72
CA ILE A 108 -19.86 -20.67 -31.87
C ILE A 108 -19.93 -22.21 -31.77
N PRO A 109 -20.87 -22.87 -32.47
CA PRO A 109 -21.05 -24.32 -32.41
C PRO A 109 -19.80 -25.12 -32.79
N GLY A 110 -19.38 -26.02 -31.89
CA GLY A 110 -18.27 -26.95 -32.11
C GLY A 110 -16.87 -26.42 -31.75
N GLU A 111 -16.74 -25.16 -31.34
CA GLU A 111 -15.47 -24.57 -30.90
C GLU A 111 -15.28 -24.80 -29.39
N ALA A 112 -14.76 -25.99 -29.01
CA ALA A 112 -14.52 -26.35 -27.60
C ALA A 112 -13.21 -25.76 -27.04
N TRP A 113 -13.21 -25.44 -25.75
CA TRP A 113 -12.02 -25.07 -24.98
C TRP A 113 -11.32 -26.31 -24.40
N PRO A 114 -9.97 -26.31 -24.30
CA PRO A 114 -9.26 -27.39 -23.65
C PRO A 114 -9.48 -27.34 -22.13
N LEU A 115 -9.89 -28.47 -21.54
CA LEU A 115 -9.95 -28.66 -20.09
C LEU A 115 -9.03 -29.83 -19.71
N SER A 116 -8.28 -29.72 -18.63
CA SER A 116 -7.38 -30.80 -18.21
C SER A 116 -8.18 -32.05 -17.82
N LEU A 117 -7.61 -33.25 -17.99
CA LEU A 117 -8.31 -34.50 -17.61
C LEU A 117 -8.67 -34.54 -16.11
N SER A 118 -7.86 -33.92 -15.26
CA SER A 118 -8.16 -33.75 -13.83
C SER A 118 -9.35 -32.83 -13.60
N ASP A 119 -9.40 -31.67 -14.25
CA ASP A 119 -10.47 -30.70 -14.05
C ASP A 119 -11.78 -31.20 -14.67
N GLN A 120 -11.71 -31.84 -15.84
CA GLN A 120 -12.85 -32.52 -16.46
C GLN A 120 -13.39 -33.65 -15.57
N ALA A 121 -12.53 -34.43 -14.91
CA ALA A 121 -12.98 -35.45 -13.95
C ALA A 121 -13.71 -34.83 -12.75
N VAL A 122 -13.28 -33.65 -12.27
CA VAL A 122 -13.95 -32.89 -11.19
C VAL A 122 -15.26 -32.26 -11.66
N MET A 123 -15.28 -31.66 -12.86
CA MET A 123 -16.49 -31.06 -13.43
C MET A 123 -17.57 -32.12 -13.68
N ASN A 124 -17.19 -33.36 -14.04
CA ASN A 124 -18.12 -34.49 -14.21
C ASN A 124 -18.78 -35.03 -12.93
N GLN A 125 -18.30 -34.70 -11.73
CA GLN A 125 -18.95 -35.15 -10.48
C GLN A 125 -20.14 -34.26 -10.11
N PRO A 126 -21.18 -34.75 -9.41
CA PRO A 126 -22.16 -33.90 -8.76
C PRO A 126 -21.55 -32.93 -7.73
N GLY A 127 -22.19 -31.77 -7.51
CA GLY A 127 -21.92 -30.85 -6.41
C GLY A 127 -21.60 -29.41 -6.86
N PHE A 128 -21.24 -28.56 -5.90
CA PHE A 128 -20.92 -27.15 -6.16
C PHE A 128 -19.56 -26.97 -6.84
N LYS A 129 -19.55 -26.12 -7.86
CA LYS A 129 -18.38 -25.75 -8.66
C LYS A 129 -17.97 -24.32 -8.33
N VAL A 130 -16.67 -24.07 -8.42
CA VAL A 130 -16.01 -22.79 -8.20
C VAL A 130 -15.33 -22.38 -9.49
N MET A 131 -15.72 -21.24 -10.04
CA MET A 131 -15.25 -20.61 -11.29
C MET A 131 -15.86 -19.21 -11.39
N HIS A 132 -15.30 -18.31 -12.21
CA HIS A 132 -15.79 -16.93 -12.32
C HIS A 132 -16.88 -16.79 -13.38
N ILE A 133 -16.57 -17.10 -14.64
CA ILE A 133 -17.56 -17.05 -15.71
C ILE A 133 -17.47 -18.36 -16.51
N PRO A 134 -18.52 -19.22 -16.53
CA PRO A 134 -18.55 -20.40 -17.36
C PRO A 134 -18.24 -20.05 -18.82
N ASP A 135 -17.47 -20.89 -19.50
CA ASP A 135 -17.05 -20.72 -20.91
C ASP A 135 -16.15 -19.53 -21.28
N LEU A 136 -15.93 -18.56 -20.37
CA LEU A 136 -15.02 -17.43 -20.60
C LEU A 136 -13.86 -17.39 -19.60
N ASP A 137 -14.15 -17.51 -18.31
CA ASP A 137 -13.21 -17.31 -17.21
C ASP A 137 -13.40 -18.41 -16.15
N GLN A 138 -13.31 -19.65 -16.63
CA GLN A 138 -13.73 -20.83 -15.86
C GLN A 138 -12.62 -21.38 -14.92
N HIS A 139 -11.40 -20.87 -15.00
CA HIS A 139 -10.26 -21.45 -14.27
C HIS A 139 -10.18 -20.96 -12.82
N ALA A 140 -10.05 -21.91 -11.89
CA ALA A 140 -9.99 -21.65 -10.46
C ALA A 140 -8.78 -22.34 -9.81
N SER A 141 -8.14 -21.65 -8.85
CA SER A 141 -7.00 -22.15 -8.06
C SER A 141 -7.41 -23.27 -7.09
N CYS A 142 -8.70 -23.38 -6.80
CA CYS A 142 -9.32 -24.49 -6.07
C CYS A 142 -10.69 -24.84 -6.68
N GLN A 143 -10.99 -26.14 -6.79
CA GLN A 143 -12.21 -26.69 -7.39
C GLN A 143 -12.26 -28.20 -7.05
N PRO A 144 -13.40 -28.80 -6.59
CA PRO A 144 -14.71 -28.23 -6.27
C PRO A 144 -14.74 -27.49 -4.93
N LEU A 145 -15.89 -26.95 -4.53
CA LEU A 145 -16.07 -26.25 -3.25
C LEU A 145 -15.47 -27.02 -2.05
N LEU A 146 -15.70 -28.33 -1.95
CA LEU A 146 -15.15 -29.16 -0.87
C LEU A 146 -13.61 -29.15 -0.80
N ARG A 147 -12.91 -28.93 -1.93
CA ARG A 147 -11.45 -28.77 -1.98
C ARG A 147 -11.02 -27.38 -1.50
N CYS A 148 -11.74 -26.33 -1.90
CA CYS A 148 -11.51 -24.97 -1.40
C CYS A 148 -11.70 -24.91 0.13
N LEU A 149 -12.84 -25.40 0.62
CA LEU A 149 -13.13 -25.50 2.05
C LEU A 149 -12.09 -26.36 2.79
N GLY A 150 -11.61 -27.44 2.18
CA GLY A 150 -10.53 -28.27 2.73
C GLY A 150 -9.22 -27.50 2.91
N GLN A 151 -8.81 -26.71 1.92
CA GLN A 151 -7.61 -25.85 2.03
C GLN A 151 -7.75 -24.82 3.16
N ILE A 152 -8.90 -24.15 3.27
CA ILE A 152 -9.17 -23.16 4.32
C ILE A 152 -9.14 -23.82 5.71
N ARG A 153 -9.78 -25.00 5.87
CA ARG A 153 -9.75 -25.78 7.11
C ARG A 153 -8.34 -26.19 7.51
N ASP A 154 -7.56 -26.72 6.56
CA ASP A 154 -6.24 -27.26 6.85
C ASP A 154 -5.24 -26.15 7.19
N TRP A 155 -5.37 -24.97 6.56
CA TRP A 155 -4.66 -23.75 6.97
C TRP A 155 -5.10 -23.27 8.36
N SER A 156 -6.41 -23.22 8.62
CA SER A 156 -6.97 -22.77 9.91
C SER A 156 -6.49 -23.62 11.08
N ASN A 157 -6.49 -24.95 10.91
CA ASN A 157 -5.96 -25.91 11.89
C ASN A 157 -4.46 -25.74 12.16
N ALA A 158 -3.68 -25.27 11.18
CA ALA A 158 -2.26 -25.00 11.34
C ALA A 158 -1.96 -23.67 12.06
N HIS A 159 -2.93 -22.74 12.10
CA HIS A 159 -2.76 -21.38 12.65
C HIS A 159 -3.82 -21.06 13.73
N PRO A 160 -3.95 -21.85 14.82
CA PRO A 160 -5.11 -21.82 15.72
C PRO A 160 -5.40 -20.48 16.42
N ASP A 161 -4.43 -19.55 16.46
CA ASP A 161 -4.58 -18.23 17.06
C ASP A 161 -5.08 -17.13 16.09
N HIS A 162 -5.25 -17.46 14.80
CA HIS A 162 -5.66 -16.52 13.74
C HIS A 162 -7.00 -15.82 14.06
N VAL A 163 -7.17 -14.56 13.65
CA VAL A 163 -8.50 -13.90 13.69
C VAL A 163 -9.46 -14.61 12.73
N PRO A 164 -10.78 -14.55 12.94
CA PRO A 164 -11.71 -15.31 12.11
C PRO A 164 -11.51 -15.06 10.61
N VAL A 165 -11.44 -16.14 9.84
CA VAL A 165 -11.42 -16.06 8.37
C VAL A 165 -12.86 -15.98 7.90
N PHE A 166 -13.22 -14.90 7.21
CA PHE A 166 -14.51 -14.77 6.54
C PHE A 166 -14.46 -15.47 5.19
N VAL A 167 -15.53 -16.15 4.81
CA VAL A 167 -15.68 -16.78 3.49
C VAL A 167 -17.02 -16.33 2.92
N ILE A 168 -16.97 -15.40 1.97
CA ILE A 168 -18.11 -14.99 1.16
C ILE A 168 -18.38 -16.11 0.15
N LEU A 169 -19.66 -16.48 0.05
CA LEU A 169 -20.19 -17.45 -0.89
C LEU A 169 -21.11 -16.67 -1.84
N GLU A 170 -20.67 -16.54 -3.08
CA GLU A 170 -21.36 -15.84 -4.17
C GLU A 170 -22.10 -16.92 -4.98
N VAL A 171 -23.38 -17.19 -4.69
CA VAL A 171 -24.14 -18.24 -5.39
C VAL A 171 -24.71 -17.73 -6.71
N GLU A 172 -24.34 -18.42 -7.78
CA GLU A 172 -24.64 -17.98 -9.13
C GLU A 172 -25.95 -18.57 -9.66
N GLN A 173 -26.80 -17.70 -10.21
CA GLN A 173 -28.17 -18.04 -10.65
C GLN A 173 -28.32 -18.08 -12.17
N HIS A 174 -27.44 -17.39 -12.89
CA HIS A 174 -27.49 -17.25 -14.35
C HIS A 174 -26.08 -17.17 -14.94
N ASN A 175 -25.98 -17.34 -16.25
CA ASN A 175 -24.79 -17.01 -17.01
C ASN A 175 -25.23 -16.00 -18.08
N ASP A 176 -24.83 -14.74 -17.90
CA ASP A 176 -25.28 -13.65 -18.78
C ASP A 176 -24.56 -13.63 -20.13
N VAL A 177 -23.58 -14.52 -20.33
CA VAL A 177 -22.84 -14.65 -21.59
C VAL A 177 -23.72 -15.28 -22.68
N PRO A 178 -24.03 -14.57 -23.79
CA PRO A 178 -24.93 -15.10 -24.81
C PRO A 178 -24.41 -16.38 -25.49
N GLY A 179 -25.13 -17.48 -25.30
CA GLY A 179 -24.76 -18.79 -25.84
C GLY A 179 -23.68 -19.53 -25.03
N GLY A 180 -23.40 -19.09 -23.80
CA GLY A 180 -22.66 -19.88 -22.81
C GLY A 180 -23.50 -21.02 -22.22
N THR A 181 -22.90 -21.76 -21.30
CA THR A 181 -23.49 -22.89 -20.58
C THR A 181 -24.53 -22.40 -19.57
N ASP A 182 -25.76 -22.91 -19.70
CA ASP A 182 -26.85 -22.64 -18.76
C ASP A 182 -26.52 -23.12 -17.33
N VAL A 183 -26.80 -22.27 -16.34
CA VAL A 183 -26.59 -22.53 -14.91
C VAL A 183 -27.80 -23.28 -14.31
N GLU A 184 -27.58 -24.09 -13.26
CA GLU A 184 -28.67 -24.62 -12.45
C GLU A 184 -29.01 -23.63 -11.33
N PRO A 185 -30.22 -23.04 -11.28
CA PRO A 185 -30.58 -22.08 -10.25
C PRO A 185 -30.58 -22.69 -8.83
N PHE A 186 -30.17 -21.90 -7.85
CA PHE A 186 -30.26 -22.28 -6.44
C PHE A 186 -31.70 -22.20 -5.94
N ASP A 187 -32.21 -23.31 -5.41
CA ASP A 187 -33.43 -23.35 -4.61
C ASP A 187 -33.12 -23.66 -3.13
N ALA A 188 -34.15 -23.67 -2.27
CA ALA A 188 -33.98 -23.94 -0.84
C ALA A 188 -33.25 -25.27 -0.53
N SER A 189 -33.40 -26.30 -1.35
CA SER A 189 -32.68 -27.57 -1.20
C SER A 189 -31.24 -27.53 -1.73
N SER A 190 -30.91 -26.63 -2.69
CA SER A 190 -29.50 -26.31 -2.98
C SER A 190 -28.84 -25.70 -1.75
N TYR A 191 -29.53 -24.78 -1.08
CA TYR A 191 -29.02 -24.15 0.14
C TYR A 191 -28.87 -25.11 1.33
N ASP A 192 -29.80 -26.05 1.50
CA ASP A 192 -29.66 -27.12 2.50
C ASP A 192 -28.44 -28.02 2.20
N ALA A 193 -28.20 -28.32 0.92
CA ALA A 193 -27.01 -29.05 0.48
C ALA A 193 -25.71 -28.25 0.65
N LEU A 194 -25.74 -26.91 0.51
CA LEU A 194 -24.61 -26.02 0.74
C LEU A 194 -24.22 -26.00 2.23
N ASP A 195 -25.20 -25.82 3.13
CA ASP A 195 -24.99 -25.92 4.57
C ASP A 195 -24.41 -27.29 4.96
N ALA A 196 -24.93 -28.38 4.36
CA ALA A 196 -24.42 -29.74 4.59
C ALA A 196 -22.99 -29.93 4.08
N ALA A 197 -22.65 -29.36 2.92
CA ALA A 197 -21.29 -29.39 2.37
C ALA A 197 -20.29 -28.69 3.31
N ILE A 198 -20.64 -27.51 3.83
CA ILE A 198 -19.79 -26.79 4.80
C ILE A 198 -19.62 -27.60 6.09
N ARG A 199 -20.72 -28.11 6.67
CA ARG A 199 -20.70 -28.95 7.88
C ARG A 199 -19.98 -30.29 7.70
N SER A 200 -19.78 -30.77 6.46
CA SER A 200 -18.98 -31.97 6.17
C SER A 200 -17.47 -31.73 6.28
N VAL A 201 -17.02 -30.47 6.14
CA VAL A 201 -15.62 -30.07 6.23
C VAL A 201 -15.30 -29.49 7.62
N PHE A 202 -16.19 -28.65 8.15
CA PHE A 202 -15.97 -27.93 9.41
C PHE A 202 -16.82 -28.49 10.56
N PRO A 203 -16.19 -28.90 11.69
CA PRO A 203 -16.94 -29.23 12.90
C PRO A 203 -17.52 -27.94 13.54
N PRO A 204 -18.55 -28.02 14.40
CA PRO A 204 -19.13 -26.85 15.06
C PRO A 204 -18.14 -25.99 15.84
N SER A 205 -17.03 -26.57 16.33
CA SER A 205 -15.97 -25.83 17.03
C SER A 205 -15.09 -24.97 16.10
N GLY A 206 -15.07 -25.24 14.80
CA GLY A 206 -14.24 -24.54 13.80
C GLY A 206 -14.96 -23.41 13.07
N ILE A 207 -16.22 -23.11 13.42
CA ILE A 207 -17.03 -22.06 12.78
C ILE A 207 -17.75 -21.18 13.80
N VAL A 208 -18.15 -19.98 13.38
CA VAL A 208 -19.15 -19.17 14.08
C VAL A 208 -20.39 -19.08 13.19
N THR A 209 -21.55 -19.46 13.74
CA THR A 209 -22.83 -19.50 13.01
C THR A 209 -23.79 -18.40 13.48
N PRO A 210 -24.85 -18.08 12.70
CA PRO A 210 -25.93 -17.20 13.13
C PRO A 210 -26.57 -17.58 14.47
N ASP A 211 -26.60 -18.87 14.81
CA ASP A 211 -27.15 -19.35 16.08
C ASP A 211 -26.26 -18.98 17.27
N ASP A 212 -24.93 -19.04 17.11
CA ASP A 212 -23.96 -18.67 18.15
C ASP A 212 -24.02 -17.17 18.48
N VAL A 213 -24.21 -16.32 17.47
CA VAL A 213 -24.31 -14.85 17.63
C VAL A 213 -25.66 -14.45 18.23
N ARG A 214 -26.75 -15.06 17.74
CA ARG A 214 -28.11 -14.76 18.23
C ARG A 214 -28.28 -15.17 19.69
N GLY A 215 -27.83 -16.38 20.05
CA GLY A 215 -28.12 -17.00 21.34
C GLY A 215 -29.64 -16.97 21.64
N ASP A 216 -29.99 -16.51 22.84
CA ASP A 216 -31.37 -16.43 23.33
C ASP A 216 -32.17 -15.21 22.81
N ALA A 217 -31.59 -14.38 21.92
CA ALA A 217 -32.30 -13.24 21.35
C ALA A 217 -33.48 -13.67 20.45
N PRO A 218 -34.57 -12.87 20.37
CA PRO A 218 -35.74 -13.21 19.57
C PRO A 218 -35.42 -13.34 18.07
N ASP A 219 -34.52 -12.50 17.57
CA ASP A 219 -33.94 -12.56 16.24
C ASP A 219 -32.48 -12.11 16.28
N LEU A 220 -31.76 -12.32 15.18
CA LEU A 220 -30.32 -12.07 15.08
C LEU A 220 -30.03 -10.56 15.10
N ARG A 221 -30.85 -9.75 14.44
CA ARG A 221 -30.71 -8.29 14.45
C ARG A 221 -30.83 -7.71 15.86
N ALA A 222 -31.72 -8.26 16.70
CA ALA A 222 -31.83 -7.87 18.10
C ALA A 222 -30.55 -8.19 18.89
N ALA A 223 -29.93 -9.35 18.67
CA ALA A 223 -28.63 -9.67 19.29
C ALA A 223 -27.52 -8.71 18.86
N ILE A 224 -27.45 -8.39 17.56
CA ILE A 224 -26.45 -7.47 16.99
C ILE A 224 -26.60 -6.06 17.59
N LEU A 225 -27.82 -5.51 17.61
CA LEU A 225 -28.08 -4.16 18.11
C LEU A 225 -27.90 -4.02 19.64
N ASP A 226 -28.02 -5.11 20.40
CA ASP A 226 -27.88 -5.15 21.86
C ASP A 226 -26.43 -5.43 22.32
N ARG A 227 -25.77 -6.43 21.72
CA ARG A 227 -24.47 -6.96 22.19
C ARG A 227 -23.34 -6.88 21.17
N GLY A 228 -23.67 -6.73 19.89
CA GLY A 228 -22.73 -6.89 18.78
C GLY A 228 -22.25 -8.34 18.61
N TRP A 229 -21.04 -8.50 18.10
CA TRP A 229 -20.49 -9.82 17.76
C TRP A 229 -19.77 -10.49 18.94
N PRO A 230 -19.50 -11.82 18.87
CA PRO A 230 -18.70 -12.52 19.87
C PRO A 230 -17.33 -11.88 20.10
N ALA A 231 -16.79 -12.08 21.30
CA ALA A 231 -15.42 -11.65 21.62
C ALA A 231 -14.40 -12.46 20.81
N LEU A 232 -13.29 -11.83 20.39
CA LEU A 232 -12.22 -12.42 19.60
C LEU A 232 -11.72 -13.73 20.20
N LYS A 233 -11.54 -13.80 21.53
CA LYS A 233 -11.17 -15.03 22.25
C LYS A 233 -12.08 -16.23 21.99
N GLN A 234 -13.35 -16.01 21.66
CA GLN A 234 -14.33 -17.07 21.37
C GLN A 234 -14.34 -17.48 19.89
N ALA A 235 -13.63 -16.74 19.04
CA ALA A 235 -13.69 -16.81 17.59
C ALA A 235 -12.33 -17.05 16.90
N ARG A 236 -11.20 -16.89 17.61
CA ARG A 236 -9.86 -17.29 17.11
C ARG A 236 -9.86 -18.72 16.58
N GLY A 237 -9.15 -18.95 15.48
CA GLY A 237 -9.03 -20.27 14.86
C GLY A 237 -10.34 -20.79 14.24
N LYS A 238 -11.27 -19.89 13.85
CA LYS A 238 -12.56 -20.25 13.25
C LYS A 238 -12.83 -19.56 11.93
N VAL A 239 -13.78 -20.12 11.18
CA VAL A 239 -14.26 -19.59 9.91
C VAL A 239 -15.69 -19.04 10.05
N ILE A 240 -16.03 -17.98 9.32
CA ILE A 240 -17.35 -17.35 9.31
C ILE A 240 -17.85 -17.29 7.87
N PHE A 241 -18.97 -17.94 7.58
CA PHE A 241 -19.53 -17.96 6.23
C PHE A 241 -20.52 -16.82 6.02
N LEU A 242 -20.40 -16.13 4.89
CA LEU A 242 -21.24 -15.02 4.49
C LEU A 242 -21.86 -15.39 3.12
N LEU A 243 -23.10 -14.97 2.86
CA LEU A 243 -23.79 -15.18 1.58
C LEU A 243 -24.05 -13.81 0.94
N ASP A 244 -23.52 -13.57 -0.26
CA ASP A 244 -23.67 -12.27 -0.92
C ASP A 244 -25.13 -12.02 -1.38
N GLN A 245 -25.79 -13.01 -1.99
CA GLN A 245 -26.96 -12.77 -2.83
C GLN A 245 -28.18 -12.25 -2.05
N ARG A 246 -28.26 -10.92 -1.93
CA ARG A 246 -29.34 -10.20 -1.24
C ARG A 246 -30.73 -10.55 -1.78
N ASN A 247 -30.83 -10.79 -3.09
CA ASN A 247 -32.09 -11.11 -3.76
C ASN A 247 -32.59 -12.52 -3.39
N ASP A 248 -31.68 -13.49 -3.27
CA ASP A 248 -32.01 -14.90 -3.02
C ASP A 248 -32.09 -15.29 -1.55
N ARG A 249 -31.73 -14.36 -0.65
CA ARG A 249 -31.92 -14.44 0.80
C ARG A 249 -33.28 -15.05 1.22
N THR A 250 -34.36 -14.80 0.47
CA THR A 250 -35.69 -15.39 0.77
C THR A 250 -35.75 -16.91 0.60
N LEU A 251 -34.96 -17.48 -0.31
CA LEU A 251 -34.82 -18.92 -0.50
C LEU A 251 -33.96 -19.54 0.61
N TYR A 252 -32.85 -18.89 1.00
CA TYR A 252 -32.02 -19.33 2.12
C TYR A 252 -32.80 -19.35 3.44
N LEU A 253 -33.65 -18.34 3.69
CA LEU A 253 -34.49 -18.25 4.90
C LEU A 253 -35.69 -19.21 4.93
N LYS A 254 -35.99 -19.95 3.85
CA LYS A 254 -37.19 -20.80 3.77
C LYS A 254 -37.13 -21.95 4.78
N GLY A 255 -37.91 -21.84 5.86
CA GLY A 255 -37.89 -22.80 6.99
C GLY A 255 -36.93 -22.40 8.12
N HIS A 256 -36.12 -21.36 7.93
CA HIS A 256 -35.04 -20.93 8.83
C HIS A 256 -35.21 -19.46 9.26
N PRO A 257 -36.30 -19.09 9.96
CA PRO A 257 -36.59 -17.69 10.29
C PRO A 257 -35.50 -17.12 11.20
N SER A 258 -34.92 -15.98 10.80
CA SER A 258 -33.74 -15.39 11.44
C SER A 258 -32.53 -16.34 11.49
N LEU A 259 -32.29 -17.06 10.40
CA LEU A 259 -31.14 -17.95 10.17
C LEU A 259 -31.01 -19.12 11.17
N ARG A 260 -32.10 -19.51 11.83
CA ARG A 260 -32.12 -20.65 12.76
C ARG A 260 -31.64 -21.93 12.10
N GLY A 261 -30.52 -22.50 12.56
CA GLY A 261 -29.90 -23.72 12.01
C GLY A 261 -29.05 -23.53 10.73
N ARG A 262 -29.02 -22.33 10.14
CA ARG A 262 -28.19 -22.01 8.97
C ARG A 262 -26.72 -21.90 9.34
N VAL A 263 -25.84 -22.02 8.35
CA VAL A 263 -24.39 -21.88 8.55
C VAL A 263 -23.89 -20.46 8.26
N ALA A 264 -24.42 -19.83 7.20
CA ALA A 264 -23.94 -18.53 6.73
C ALA A 264 -24.82 -17.35 7.20
N PHE A 265 -24.20 -16.17 7.27
CA PHE A 265 -24.87 -14.89 7.47
C PHE A 265 -25.23 -14.27 6.12
N THR A 266 -26.49 -13.87 5.94
CA THR A 266 -26.97 -13.25 4.69
C THR A 266 -26.61 -11.77 4.60
N ASN A 267 -26.28 -11.30 3.40
CA ASN A 267 -26.30 -9.88 3.02
C ASN A 267 -27.73 -9.32 3.13
N ALA A 268 -28.07 -8.83 4.32
CA ALA A 268 -29.44 -8.49 4.69
C ALA A 268 -29.67 -6.98 4.75
N ASP A 269 -30.90 -6.55 4.46
CA ASP A 269 -31.35 -5.21 4.82
C ASP A 269 -31.16 -4.97 6.33
N PRO A 270 -30.49 -3.89 6.79
CA PRO A 270 -30.26 -3.60 8.21
C PRO A 270 -31.52 -3.45 9.11
N GLN A 271 -32.73 -3.57 8.55
CA GLN A 271 -34.01 -3.64 9.27
C GLN A 271 -34.59 -5.06 9.36
N ALA A 272 -34.05 -6.02 8.61
CA ALA A 272 -34.54 -7.40 8.58
C ALA A 272 -34.20 -8.20 9.86
N PRO A 273 -35.01 -9.18 10.31
CA PRO A 273 -34.76 -9.93 11.55
C PRO A 273 -33.43 -10.71 11.56
N ASP A 274 -32.96 -11.15 10.40
CA ASP A 274 -31.70 -11.84 10.15
C ASP A 274 -30.50 -10.90 9.93
N ALA A 275 -30.67 -9.58 10.08
CA ALA A 275 -29.59 -8.64 9.78
C ALA A 275 -28.44 -8.69 10.80
N ALA A 276 -27.24 -8.99 10.30
CA ALA A 276 -25.97 -8.97 11.03
C ALA A 276 -24.81 -8.54 10.12
N PHE A 277 -24.88 -8.97 8.86
CA PHE A 277 -23.96 -8.65 7.78
C PHE A 277 -24.71 -7.94 6.65
N THR A 278 -24.02 -7.05 5.94
CA THR A 278 -24.53 -6.35 4.75
C THR A 278 -23.36 -5.91 3.87
N GLU A 279 -23.57 -5.91 2.56
CA GLU A 279 -22.62 -5.35 1.61
C GLU A 279 -23.02 -3.93 1.21
N LEU A 280 -22.03 -3.05 1.05
CA LEU A 280 -22.18 -1.67 0.59
C LEU A 280 -20.99 -1.27 -0.30
N ASN A 281 -20.78 -2.04 -1.37
CA ASN A 281 -19.60 -1.92 -2.24
C ASN A 281 -19.40 -0.51 -2.84
N ASP A 282 -20.50 0.17 -3.19
CA ASP A 282 -20.51 1.52 -3.76
C ASP A 282 -21.23 2.53 -2.84
N GLY A 283 -21.35 2.21 -1.55
CA GLY A 283 -22.03 3.04 -0.55
C GLY A 283 -21.16 4.21 -0.04
N PRO A 284 -21.74 5.37 0.32
CA PRO A 284 -21.00 6.45 0.95
C PRO A 284 -20.34 6.00 2.26
N ALA A 285 -19.07 6.37 2.47
CA ALA A 285 -18.31 6.03 3.68
C ALA A 285 -19.01 6.45 5.00
N ALA A 286 -19.83 7.50 4.96
CA ALA A 286 -20.63 7.93 6.11
C ALA A 286 -21.76 6.95 6.49
N ASP A 287 -22.38 6.32 5.50
CA ASP A 287 -23.47 5.35 5.70
C ASP A 287 -22.91 4.01 6.20
N ILE A 288 -21.77 3.58 5.67
CA ILE A 288 -20.98 2.46 6.20
C ILE A 288 -20.65 2.71 7.67
N ALA A 289 -20.05 3.87 7.99
CA ALA A 289 -19.71 4.22 9.37
C ALA A 289 -20.95 4.30 10.30
N ALA A 290 -22.15 4.59 9.78
CA ALA A 290 -23.39 4.57 10.55
C ALA A 290 -23.86 3.14 10.88
N LEU A 291 -23.61 2.17 10.00
CA LEU A 291 -23.89 0.75 10.23
C LEU A 291 -22.86 0.10 11.17
N VAL A 292 -21.58 0.44 11.00
CA VAL A 292 -20.47 -0.02 11.86
C VAL A 292 -20.68 0.38 13.32
N ARG A 293 -21.12 1.62 13.58
CA ARG A 293 -21.50 2.09 14.93
C ARG A 293 -22.71 1.36 15.56
N ARG A 294 -23.45 0.58 14.76
CA ARG A 294 -24.61 -0.22 15.17
C ARG A 294 -24.31 -1.73 15.17
N HIS A 295 -23.02 -2.10 15.18
CA HIS A 295 -22.50 -3.47 15.27
C HIS A 295 -22.78 -4.40 14.07
N PHE A 296 -23.30 -3.87 12.95
CA PHE A 296 -23.33 -4.65 11.72
C PHE A 296 -21.90 -4.84 11.20
N LEU A 297 -21.59 -6.04 10.69
CA LEU A 297 -20.45 -6.21 9.80
C LEU A 297 -20.82 -5.66 8.42
N VAL A 298 -19.92 -4.85 7.87
CA VAL A 298 -20.04 -4.31 6.52
C VAL A 298 -18.86 -4.79 5.67
N ARG A 299 -19.16 -5.37 4.50
CA ARG A 299 -18.19 -5.53 3.40
C ARG A 299 -18.35 -4.39 2.41
N ALA A 300 -17.22 -3.86 1.95
CA ALA A 300 -17.14 -2.90 0.85
C ALA A 300 -15.85 -3.14 0.05
N ARG A 301 -15.86 -2.73 -1.23
CA ARG A 301 -14.70 -2.88 -2.12
C ARG A 301 -13.82 -1.63 -2.13
N ALA A 302 -12.51 -1.82 -2.00
CA ALA A 302 -11.50 -0.76 -2.12
C ALA A 302 -11.22 -0.34 -3.57
N ASP A 303 -11.56 -1.20 -4.53
CA ASP A 303 -11.30 -1.08 -5.97
C ASP A 303 -12.37 -1.82 -6.78
N ALA A 304 -12.43 -1.58 -8.09
CA ALA A 304 -13.25 -2.34 -9.02
C ALA A 304 -12.63 -2.37 -10.43
N ASP A 305 -12.93 -3.42 -11.20
CA ASP A 305 -12.76 -3.47 -12.66
C ASP A 305 -11.31 -3.19 -13.12
N THR A 306 -10.33 -3.47 -12.25
CA THR A 306 -8.90 -3.12 -12.35
C THR A 306 -8.58 -1.61 -12.44
N VAL A 307 -9.55 -0.70 -12.24
CA VAL A 307 -9.41 0.74 -12.50
C VAL A 307 -8.39 1.40 -11.57
N GLU A 308 -8.54 1.23 -10.26
CA GLU A 308 -7.60 1.70 -9.24
C GLU A 308 -6.24 0.97 -9.38
N GLY A 309 -6.27 -0.35 -9.63
CA GLY A 309 -5.07 -1.16 -9.89
C GLY A 309 -4.20 -0.64 -11.05
N ARG A 310 -4.81 -0.10 -12.10
CA ARG A 310 -4.11 0.47 -13.27
C ARG A 310 -3.72 1.93 -13.08
N SER A 311 -4.59 2.74 -12.47
CA SER A 311 -4.36 4.18 -12.28
C SER A 311 -3.41 4.49 -11.12
N GLY A 312 -3.39 3.65 -10.09
CA GLY A 312 -2.74 3.93 -8.81
C GLY A 312 -3.53 4.85 -7.89
N ASP A 313 -4.82 5.12 -8.18
CA ASP A 313 -5.68 5.98 -7.36
C ASP A 313 -6.09 5.26 -6.06
N GLY A 314 -5.73 5.86 -4.91
CA GLY A 314 -6.05 5.34 -3.58
C GLY A 314 -7.34 5.88 -2.96
N GLN A 315 -8.07 6.80 -3.60
CA GLN A 315 -9.16 7.53 -2.93
C GLN A 315 -10.31 6.62 -2.47
N ARG A 316 -10.69 5.62 -3.28
CA ARG A 316 -11.72 4.64 -2.90
C ARG A 316 -11.26 3.79 -1.70
N ARG A 317 -10.09 3.15 -1.82
CA ARG A 317 -9.42 2.40 -0.75
C ARG A 317 -9.38 3.17 0.56
N ASP A 318 -8.88 4.39 0.55
CA ASP A 318 -8.66 5.19 1.76
C ASP A 318 -9.99 5.59 2.42
N ALA A 319 -10.99 5.96 1.61
CA ALA A 319 -12.33 6.27 2.10
C ALA A 319 -13.02 5.03 2.73
N ILE A 320 -12.88 3.85 2.11
CA ILE A 320 -13.44 2.60 2.65
C ILE A 320 -12.68 2.15 3.91
N LEU A 321 -11.35 2.23 3.93
CA LEU A 321 -10.55 1.96 5.12
C LEU A 321 -10.95 2.87 6.30
N ALA A 322 -11.14 4.16 6.05
CA ALA A 322 -11.57 5.15 7.05
C ALA A 322 -13.04 5.01 7.48
N SER A 323 -13.91 4.47 6.63
CA SER A 323 -15.33 4.23 6.93
C SER A 323 -15.58 3.24 8.07
N GLY A 324 -14.57 2.40 8.37
CA GLY A 324 -14.68 1.33 9.35
C GLY A 324 -15.42 0.09 8.83
N ALA A 325 -15.66 -0.08 7.53
CA ALA A 325 -16.06 -1.37 6.96
C ALA A 325 -15.15 -2.48 7.52
N GLN A 326 -15.69 -3.48 8.20
CA GLN A 326 -14.88 -4.50 8.86
C GLN A 326 -14.20 -5.43 7.84
N ILE A 327 -14.79 -5.61 6.67
CA ILE A 327 -14.25 -6.40 5.56
C ILE A 327 -14.02 -5.42 4.40
N VAL A 328 -12.77 -5.28 3.98
CA VAL A 328 -12.38 -4.46 2.83
C VAL A 328 -11.83 -5.38 1.75
N SER A 329 -12.64 -5.65 0.73
CA SER A 329 -12.30 -6.55 -0.38
C SER A 329 -11.57 -5.81 -1.50
N THR A 330 -10.65 -6.49 -2.19
CA THR A 330 -9.79 -5.94 -3.25
C THR A 330 -9.34 -7.04 -4.22
N ASP A 331 -9.00 -6.67 -5.45
CA ASP A 331 -8.25 -7.55 -6.36
C ASP A 331 -6.72 -7.52 -6.08
N TYR A 332 -6.26 -6.64 -5.17
CA TYR A 332 -4.84 -6.29 -4.95
C TYR A 332 -4.47 -6.19 -3.46
N PRO A 333 -4.49 -7.28 -2.66
CA PRO A 333 -3.99 -7.25 -1.28
C PRO A 333 -2.46 -6.94 -1.21
N ASP A 334 -1.94 -6.58 -0.03
CA ASP A 334 -0.51 -6.25 0.22
C ASP A 334 0.53 -7.22 -0.39
N ALA A 335 0.19 -8.51 -0.46
CA ALA A 335 1.05 -9.56 -1.02
C ALA A 335 1.03 -9.62 -2.56
N GLU A 336 0.08 -8.94 -3.20
CA GLU A 336 -0.29 -9.05 -4.62
C GLU A 336 -0.48 -7.65 -5.27
N PRO A 337 0.51 -6.73 -5.17
CA PRO A 337 0.36 -5.38 -5.69
C PRO A 337 0.16 -5.35 -7.21
N ALA A 338 -0.73 -4.47 -7.66
CA ALA A 338 -1.12 -4.33 -9.05
C ALA A 338 0.09 -4.02 -9.96
N ARG A 339 0.34 -4.90 -10.94
CA ARG A 339 1.55 -4.88 -11.79
C ARG A 339 1.79 -3.60 -12.61
N TRP A 340 0.80 -2.71 -12.74
CA TRP A 340 0.91 -1.48 -13.53
C TRP A 340 1.35 -0.25 -12.74
N SER A 341 0.92 -0.17 -11.46
CA SER A 341 1.02 1.03 -10.63
C SER A 341 1.66 0.77 -9.26
N GLY A 342 1.72 -0.49 -8.83
CA GLY A 342 2.04 -0.88 -7.46
C GLY A 342 0.90 -0.66 -6.47
N TYR A 343 -0.32 -0.31 -6.92
CA TYR A 343 -1.51 -0.20 -6.06
C TYR A 343 -1.74 -1.49 -5.27
N HIS A 344 -2.07 -1.34 -3.99
CA HIS A 344 -2.45 -2.44 -3.11
C HIS A 344 -3.31 -1.90 -1.96
N VAL A 345 -3.97 -2.85 -1.29
CA VAL A 345 -4.83 -2.62 -0.13
C VAL A 345 -4.33 -3.47 1.04
N GLY A 346 -4.19 -2.80 2.18
CA GLY A 346 -3.37 -3.30 3.26
C GLY A 346 -3.45 -2.44 4.51
N PHE A 347 -2.65 -2.81 5.50
CA PHE A 347 -2.42 -2.00 6.69
C PHE A 347 -0.92 -1.67 6.78
N PRO A 348 -0.51 -0.45 7.20
CA PRO A 348 0.91 -0.07 7.24
C PRO A 348 1.82 -1.04 8.01
N GLU A 349 1.26 -1.74 9.00
CA GLU A 349 1.98 -2.74 9.81
C GLU A 349 2.28 -4.06 9.10
N ASN A 350 1.68 -4.30 7.92
CA ASN A 350 1.64 -5.61 7.27
C ASN A 350 1.02 -6.69 8.20
N THR A 351 0.02 -6.32 9.02
CA THR A 351 -0.70 -7.23 9.92
C THR A 351 -1.97 -7.78 9.25
N PRO A 352 -2.45 -9.00 9.57
CA PRO A 352 -3.68 -9.53 8.98
C PRO A 352 -4.98 -8.81 9.39
N ALA A 353 -4.93 -8.09 10.51
CA ALA A 353 -6.06 -7.34 11.06
C ALA A 353 -5.56 -6.06 11.75
N ARG A 354 -6.44 -5.06 11.85
CA ARG A 354 -6.21 -3.85 12.66
C ARG A 354 -7.41 -3.49 13.52
N CYS A 355 -7.20 -2.57 14.46
CA CYS A 355 -8.27 -1.94 15.21
C CYS A 355 -9.21 -1.18 14.25
N ASN A 356 -10.51 -1.41 14.35
CA ASN A 356 -11.48 -0.68 13.54
C ASN A 356 -11.49 0.82 13.90
N PRO A 357 -11.29 1.75 12.94
CA PRO A 357 -11.17 3.18 13.23
C PRO A 357 -12.47 3.84 13.74
N VAL A 358 -13.62 3.15 13.63
CA VAL A 358 -14.94 3.67 14.02
C VAL A 358 -15.50 3.00 15.27
N SER A 359 -15.28 1.70 15.46
CA SER A 359 -15.91 0.90 16.53
C SER A 359 -14.96 0.36 17.61
N ALA A 360 -13.63 0.42 17.40
CA ALA A 360 -12.67 -0.10 18.38
C ALA A 360 -12.48 0.83 19.60
N PRO A 361 -12.22 0.27 20.80
CA PRO A 361 -11.96 1.09 21.98
C PRO A 361 -10.56 1.75 21.92
N PRO A 362 -10.33 2.93 22.54
CA PRO A 362 -9.02 3.63 22.56
C PRO A 362 -7.85 2.94 23.30
N ALA A 363 -8.02 1.65 23.65
CA ALA A 363 -7.02 0.75 24.22
C ALA A 363 -6.70 -0.44 23.31
N CYS A 364 -7.38 -0.55 22.16
CA CYS A 364 -7.05 -1.50 21.11
C CYS A 364 -5.64 -1.22 20.57
N GLN A 365 -4.90 -2.27 20.19
CA GLN A 365 -3.57 -2.20 19.60
C GLN A 365 -3.48 -3.22 18.45
N SER A 366 -3.40 -2.75 17.20
CA SER A 366 -3.48 -3.57 15.99
C SER A 366 -2.50 -4.75 16.00
N ARG A 367 -1.23 -4.49 16.30
CA ARG A 367 -0.14 -5.49 16.47
C ARG A 367 -0.37 -6.59 17.52
N LEU A 368 -1.39 -6.46 18.38
CA LEU A 368 -1.72 -7.43 19.44
C LEU A 368 -3.02 -8.20 19.13
N ILE A 369 -3.70 -7.91 18.03
CA ILE A 369 -4.93 -8.60 17.61
C ILE A 369 -4.59 -10.01 17.13
N GLU A 370 -3.72 -10.13 16.13
CA GLU A 370 -3.10 -11.37 15.70
C GLU A 370 -1.59 -11.21 15.90
N PRO A 371 -1.08 -11.54 17.10
CA PRO A 371 0.33 -11.32 17.39
C PRO A 371 1.19 -12.25 16.54
N PRO A 372 2.33 -11.77 15.99
CA PRO A 372 3.28 -12.61 15.27
C PRO A 372 3.68 -13.83 16.08
N ALA A 373 3.70 -15.01 15.44
CA ALA A 373 4.28 -16.22 16.00
C ALA A 373 5.78 -16.04 16.27
N GLN A 374 6.42 -16.96 17.00
CA GLN A 374 7.83 -16.79 17.39
C GLN A 374 8.80 -16.61 16.20
N GLY A 375 8.47 -17.19 15.03
CA GLY A 375 9.25 -17.03 13.80
C GLY A 375 8.92 -15.77 12.97
N ASP A 376 7.86 -15.04 13.32
CA ASP A 376 7.31 -13.97 12.51
C ASP A 376 8.01 -12.63 12.81
N PHE A 377 8.03 -11.79 11.78
CA PHE A 377 8.79 -10.54 11.75
C PHE A 377 7.95 -9.35 12.24
N HIS A 378 8.53 -8.52 13.10
CA HIS A 378 7.91 -7.28 13.58
C HIS A 378 8.87 -6.10 13.42
N LEU A 379 8.32 -4.92 13.14
CA LEU A 379 9.12 -3.71 12.89
C LEU A 379 9.85 -3.27 14.16
N THR A 380 11.18 -3.28 14.13
CA THR A 380 12.03 -2.82 15.24
C THR A 380 12.75 -1.51 14.94
N ARG A 381 12.80 -1.09 13.66
CA ARG A 381 13.43 0.18 13.28
C ARG A 381 12.94 0.74 11.95
N MET A 382 12.91 2.07 11.82
CA MET A 382 12.72 2.76 10.56
C MET A 382 13.86 3.78 10.32
N ILE A 383 14.43 3.77 9.12
CA ILE A 383 15.40 4.80 8.67
C ILE A 383 14.91 5.36 7.34
N MET A 384 14.77 6.67 7.21
CA MET A 384 14.24 7.32 6.01
C MET A 384 15.18 8.41 5.49
N VAL A 385 15.35 8.48 4.17
CA VAL A 385 15.98 9.58 3.45
C VAL A 385 14.91 10.28 2.62
N MET A 386 14.61 11.53 2.95
CA MET A 386 13.39 12.25 2.52
C MET A 386 13.73 13.55 1.79
N ARG A 387 13.05 13.80 0.68
CA ARG A 387 13.08 15.07 -0.07
C ARG A 387 12.29 16.14 0.70
N HIS A 388 12.77 17.37 0.69
CA HIS A 388 12.02 18.51 1.23
C HIS A 388 10.61 18.67 0.61
N GLY A 389 9.73 19.38 1.32
CA GLY A 389 8.38 19.71 0.85
C GLY A 389 8.34 20.79 -0.24
N ILE A 390 7.12 21.21 -0.61
CA ILE A 390 6.86 22.17 -1.69
C ILE A 390 7.54 23.51 -1.42
N ARG A 391 8.37 23.95 -2.35
CA ARG A 391 9.13 25.21 -2.26
C ARG A 391 8.71 26.21 -3.33
N SER A 392 9.07 27.47 -3.14
CA SER A 392 9.12 28.41 -4.26
C SER A 392 10.21 27.99 -5.28
N PRO A 393 10.09 28.38 -6.56
CA PRO A 393 11.12 28.16 -7.56
C PRO A 393 12.47 28.76 -7.15
N LEU A 394 13.56 28.12 -7.54
CA LEU A 394 14.92 28.63 -7.33
C LEU A 394 15.18 29.86 -8.22
N VAL A 395 16.19 30.65 -7.85
CA VAL A 395 16.67 31.76 -8.70
C VAL A 395 17.10 31.19 -10.06
N GLY A 396 16.54 31.73 -11.14
CA GLY A 396 16.82 31.29 -12.51
C GLY A 396 16.07 30.03 -12.98
N GLN A 397 15.29 29.37 -12.12
CA GLN A 397 14.50 28.18 -12.50
C GLN A 397 13.46 28.48 -13.60
N VAL A 398 12.93 29.70 -13.61
CA VAL A 398 12.17 30.26 -14.73
C VAL A 398 13.09 31.23 -15.48
N PRO A 399 13.53 30.91 -16.71
CA PRO A 399 14.41 31.81 -17.47
C PRO A 399 13.71 33.11 -17.88
N PRO A 400 14.44 34.24 -17.97
CA PRO A 400 13.90 35.50 -18.50
C PRO A 400 13.32 35.32 -19.91
N GLY A 401 12.15 35.89 -20.16
CA GLY A 401 11.46 35.78 -21.45
C GLY A 401 10.63 34.50 -21.64
N VAL A 402 10.61 33.58 -20.67
CA VAL A 402 9.75 32.39 -20.67
C VAL A 402 8.56 32.60 -19.72
N GLY A 403 7.36 32.65 -20.28
CA GLY A 403 6.08 32.77 -19.60
C GLY A 403 5.21 31.52 -19.74
N ILE A 404 4.01 31.62 -19.17
CA ILE A 404 2.88 30.70 -19.34
C ILE A 404 1.59 31.52 -19.49
N PRO A 405 0.49 30.98 -20.03
CA PRO A 405 -0.82 31.63 -20.03
C PRO A 405 -1.22 32.13 -18.63
N GLY A 406 -1.66 33.38 -18.52
CA GLY A 406 -1.97 34.01 -17.22
C GLY A 406 -0.75 34.46 -16.39
N GLY A 407 0.48 34.08 -16.79
CA GLY A 407 1.72 34.42 -16.10
C GLY A 407 2.08 33.46 -14.96
N TRP A 408 3.35 33.46 -14.56
CA TRP A 408 3.82 32.66 -13.42
C TRP A 408 3.20 33.13 -12.10
N PRO A 409 2.78 32.23 -11.20
CA PRO A 409 2.17 32.61 -9.94
C PRO A 409 3.16 33.34 -9.03
N ALA A 410 2.66 34.32 -8.28
CA ALA A 410 3.45 35.03 -7.27
C ALA A 410 3.66 34.16 -6.01
N TRP A 411 4.91 33.93 -5.64
CA TRP A 411 5.29 33.14 -4.47
C TRP A 411 5.47 34.03 -3.22
N LYS A 412 5.23 33.46 -2.03
CA LYS A 412 5.53 34.10 -0.75
C LYS A 412 6.82 33.47 -0.19
N GLY A 413 7.68 34.28 0.43
CA GLY A 413 9.02 33.85 0.87
C GLY A 413 10.11 34.16 -0.17
N ALA A 414 11.36 33.84 0.14
CA ALA A 414 12.47 33.95 -0.80
C ALA A 414 12.45 32.78 -1.82
N PRO A 415 13.16 32.91 -2.97
CA PRO A 415 13.32 31.81 -3.92
C PRO A 415 13.99 30.59 -3.27
N GLY A 416 13.36 29.42 -3.38
CA GLY A 416 13.81 28.17 -2.78
C GLY A 416 13.34 27.92 -1.33
N ASP A 417 12.58 28.81 -0.70
CA ASP A 417 11.98 28.59 0.63
C ASP A 417 10.82 27.58 0.57
N LEU A 418 10.63 26.80 1.65
CA LEU A 418 9.43 25.98 1.86
C LEU A 418 8.18 26.87 1.93
N THR A 419 7.12 26.51 1.21
CA THR A 419 5.85 27.25 1.29
C THR A 419 5.02 26.84 2.50
N ALA A 420 4.03 27.67 2.87
CA ALA A 420 3.07 27.30 3.91
C ALA A 420 2.28 26.02 3.57
N HIS A 421 1.96 25.83 2.29
CA HIS A 421 1.28 24.62 1.79
C HIS A 421 2.19 23.40 1.83
N GLY A 422 3.46 23.56 1.44
CA GLY A 422 4.51 22.54 1.60
C GLY A 422 4.69 22.09 3.05
N ALA A 423 4.63 23.04 4.00
CA ALA A 423 4.67 22.70 5.43
C ALA A 423 3.44 21.88 5.89
N VAL A 424 2.26 22.08 5.30
CA VAL A 424 1.07 21.25 5.58
C VAL A 424 1.27 19.82 5.07
N GLY A 425 1.77 19.63 3.84
CA GLY A 425 2.10 18.30 3.32
C GLY A 425 3.11 17.55 4.21
N MET A 426 4.19 18.23 4.63
CA MET A 426 5.17 17.63 5.54
C MET A 426 4.58 17.28 6.91
N MET A 427 3.65 18.09 7.46
CA MET A 427 2.93 17.77 8.70
C MET A 427 1.99 16.56 8.52
N ALA A 428 1.33 16.41 7.36
CA ALA A 428 0.49 15.25 7.06
C ALA A 428 1.33 13.96 6.99
N LEU A 429 2.47 13.99 6.30
CA LEU A 429 3.43 12.87 6.27
C LEU A 429 3.94 12.50 7.66
N GLY A 430 4.31 13.48 8.48
CA GLY A 430 4.68 13.22 9.88
C GLY A 430 3.54 12.59 10.69
N THR A 431 2.30 13.03 10.49
CA THR A 431 1.11 12.50 11.18
C THR A 431 0.82 11.04 10.77
N PHE A 432 0.99 10.71 9.50
CA PHE A 432 0.92 9.33 8.99
C PHE A 432 2.00 8.45 9.62
N ASP A 433 3.28 8.87 9.56
CA ASP A 433 4.41 8.13 10.12
C ASP A 433 4.28 7.92 11.63
N ARG A 434 3.71 8.89 12.35
CA ARG A 434 3.41 8.76 13.78
C ARG A 434 2.37 7.68 14.04
N THR A 435 1.32 7.63 13.21
CA THR A 435 0.25 6.66 13.35
C THR A 435 0.79 5.26 13.08
N TRP A 436 1.47 5.07 11.94
CA TRP A 436 2.17 3.84 11.56
C TRP A 436 3.12 3.36 12.67
N MET A 437 4.12 4.15 13.05
CA MET A 437 5.10 3.70 14.05
C MET A 437 4.49 3.50 15.45
N THR A 438 3.31 4.08 15.74
CA THR A 438 2.56 3.83 16.96
C THR A 438 1.85 2.48 16.92
N ASP A 439 1.16 2.18 15.81
CA ASP A 439 0.42 0.95 15.61
C ASP A 439 1.36 -0.26 15.47
N ALA A 440 2.56 -0.06 14.90
CA ALA A 440 3.68 -1.01 14.93
C ALA A 440 4.20 -1.31 16.36
N GLY A 441 3.99 -0.36 17.29
CA GLY A 441 4.58 -0.38 18.63
C GLY A 441 6.03 0.10 18.70
N LEU A 442 6.55 0.69 17.61
CA LEU A 442 7.91 1.23 17.51
C LEU A 442 8.11 2.48 18.39
N ILE A 443 7.04 3.25 18.63
CA ILE A 443 7.02 4.44 19.49
C ILE A 443 5.76 4.47 20.39
N PRO A 444 5.80 5.10 21.58
CA PRO A 444 4.65 5.13 22.48
C PRO A 444 3.51 5.99 21.93
N ALA A 445 2.27 5.47 21.93
CA ALA A 445 1.10 6.15 21.37
C ALA A 445 0.78 7.52 22.00
N LYS A 446 0.79 7.60 23.33
CA LYS A 446 0.21 8.71 24.10
C LYS A 446 1.24 9.62 24.78
N THR A 447 2.53 9.32 24.64
CA THR A 447 3.63 10.08 25.24
C THR A 447 4.72 10.35 24.22
N CYS A 448 5.56 11.35 24.51
CA CYS A 448 6.82 11.50 23.78
C CYS A 448 7.69 10.24 23.93
N PRO A 449 8.52 9.92 22.93
CA PRO A 449 9.45 8.81 22.99
C PRO A 449 10.60 9.11 23.95
N ALA A 450 11.42 8.11 24.25
CA ALA A 450 12.63 8.30 25.05
C ALA A 450 13.63 9.24 24.33
N ALA A 451 14.35 10.03 25.11
CA ALA A 451 15.36 10.94 24.57
C ALA A 451 16.41 10.16 23.76
N GLY A 452 16.63 10.58 22.51
CA GLY A 452 17.58 9.93 21.59
C GLY A 452 17.04 8.71 20.84
N SER A 453 15.82 8.23 21.10
CA SER A 453 15.23 7.12 20.32
C SER A 453 14.66 7.59 18.97
N VAL A 454 14.44 8.89 18.79
CA VAL A 454 14.13 9.53 17.51
C VAL A 454 15.26 10.49 17.16
N ALA A 455 15.79 10.39 15.93
CA ALA A 455 16.87 11.25 15.45
C ALA A 455 16.52 11.87 14.09
N VAL A 456 16.51 13.20 14.00
CA VAL A 456 16.23 13.91 12.74
C VAL A 456 17.45 14.75 12.37
N ARG A 457 17.96 14.59 11.14
CA ARG A 457 19.01 15.44 10.57
C ARG A 457 18.55 16.00 9.23
N ALA A 458 18.72 17.29 9.02
CA ALA A 458 18.48 17.96 7.74
C ALA A 458 19.79 18.43 7.11
N ASN A 459 19.78 18.59 5.78
CA ASN A 459 20.72 19.47 5.09
C ASN A 459 20.53 20.92 5.59
N SER A 460 21.54 21.76 5.43
CA SER A 460 21.59 23.14 5.92
C SER A 460 20.78 24.15 5.10
N SER A 461 20.03 23.74 4.08
CA SER A 461 19.21 24.66 3.29
C SER A 461 17.95 25.06 4.06
N ALA A 462 17.44 26.28 3.85
CA ALA A 462 16.24 26.77 4.55
C ALA A 462 15.04 25.81 4.37
N ARG A 463 14.81 25.33 3.14
CA ARG A 463 13.75 24.37 2.82
C ARG A 463 13.89 23.02 3.53
N THR A 464 15.09 22.46 3.64
CA THR A 464 15.30 21.16 4.29
C THR A 464 15.15 21.25 5.81
N ILE A 465 15.64 22.32 6.43
CA ILE A 465 15.43 22.58 7.86
C ILE A 465 13.93 22.75 8.14
N ALA A 466 13.25 23.65 7.43
CA ALA A 466 11.83 23.91 7.61
C ALA A 466 10.95 22.68 7.33
N SER A 467 11.34 21.82 6.37
CA SER A 467 10.63 20.56 6.07
C SER A 467 10.76 19.55 7.19
N ALA A 468 11.96 19.39 7.75
CA ALA A 468 12.20 18.51 8.89
C ALA A 468 11.46 19.00 10.15
N GLU A 469 11.41 20.31 10.39
CA GLU A 469 10.62 20.88 11.48
C GLU A 469 9.11 20.70 11.27
N ALA A 470 8.61 20.89 10.04
CA ALA A 470 7.21 20.65 9.70
C ALA A 470 6.84 19.16 9.90
N PHE A 471 7.67 18.26 9.40
CA PHE A 471 7.53 16.83 9.65
C PHE A 471 7.48 16.51 11.15
N VAL A 472 8.43 17.02 11.95
CA VAL A 472 8.48 16.80 13.40
C VAL A 472 7.23 17.33 14.11
N ARG A 473 6.66 18.45 13.67
CA ARG A 473 5.40 18.98 14.25
C ARG A 473 4.21 18.05 14.03
N GLY A 474 4.11 17.40 12.88
CA GLY A 474 3.09 16.37 12.62
C GLY A 474 3.39 15.05 13.34
N PHE A 475 4.66 14.63 13.31
CA PHE A 475 5.10 13.36 13.87
C PHE A 475 4.98 13.30 15.40
N MET A 476 5.42 14.34 16.11
CA MET A 476 5.39 14.35 17.58
C MET A 476 5.07 15.74 18.12
N PRO A 477 3.81 16.20 17.98
CA PRO A 477 3.38 17.53 18.42
C PRO A 477 3.66 17.73 19.91
N GLY A 478 4.42 18.79 20.23
CA GLY A 478 4.80 19.16 21.60
C GLY A 478 6.01 18.41 22.17
N CYS A 479 6.61 17.45 21.46
CA CYS A 479 7.79 16.74 21.95
C CYS A 479 9.10 17.47 21.61
N PRO A 480 10.12 17.44 22.49
CA PRO A 480 11.38 18.16 22.30
C PRO A 480 12.35 17.43 21.34
N ILE A 481 11.93 17.21 20.10
CA ILE A 481 12.79 16.64 19.05
C ILE A 481 13.55 17.75 18.34
N THR A 482 14.89 17.69 18.38
CA THR A 482 15.75 18.67 17.70
C THR A 482 16.12 18.18 16.30
N VAL A 483 15.89 19.03 15.29
CA VAL A 483 16.42 18.82 13.94
C VAL A 483 17.90 19.19 13.95
N GLN A 484 18.79 18.23 13.70
CA GLN A 484 20.23 18.48 13.59
C GLN A 484 20.57 18.96 12.18
N HIS A 485 21.37 20.01 12.04
CA HIS A 485 21.87 20.48 10.74
C HIS A 485 23.19 21.27 10.92
N LYS A 486 23.94 21.48 9.84
CA LYS A 486 25.01 22.49 9.81
C LYS A 486 24.42 23.92 9.82
N PRO A 487 25.18 24.95 10.20
CA PRO A 487 24.79 26.36 10.02
C PRO A 487 24.14 26.64 8.66
N LEU A 488 23.11 27.50 8.65
CA LEU A 488 22.29 27.79 7.47
C LEU A 488 23.15 28.09 6.23
N GLY A 489 22.93 27.35 5.15
CA GLY A 489 23.64 27.51 3.88
C GLY A 489 25.05 26.91 3.82
N GLN A 490 25.62 26.36 4.90
CA GLN A 490 26.94 25.73 4.87
C GLN A 490 26.86 24.28 4.32
N PRO A 491 27.47 23.97 3.15
CA PRO A 491 27.34 22.65 2.52
C PRO A 491 27.62 21.47 3.46
N ASP A 492 26.68 20.52 3.52
CA ASP A 492 26.83 19.26 4.26
C ASP A 492 27.09 18.10 3.29
N VAL A 493 28.29 17.51 3.36
CA VAL A 493 28.76 16.45 2.45
C VAL A 493 27.87 15.20 2.47
N LEU A 494 27.09 15.01 3.54
CA LEU A 494 26.08 13.95 3.64
C LEU A 494 24.93 14.10 2.65
N PHE A 495 24.64 15.33 2.19
CA PHE A 495 23.47 15.67 1.37
C PHE A 495 23.83 16.40 0.07
N SER A 496 24.94 17.15 0.05
CA SER A 496 25.38 17.97 -1.08
C SER A 496 26.92 17.87 -1.23
N PRO A 497 27.47 16.67 -1.52
CA PRO A 497 28.93 16.47 -1.60
C PRO A 497 29.58 17.22 -2.75
N LEU A 498 28.86 17.48 -3.84
CA LEU A 498 29.38 18.27 -4.97
C LEU A 498 29.70 19.72 -4.57
N ASP A 499 28.92 20.31 -3.66
CA ASP A 499 29.19 21.64 -3.09
C ASP A 499 30.19 21.60 -1.93
N ALA A 500 30.15 20.53 -1.12
CA ALA A 500 30.94 20.42 0.10
C ALA A 500 32.38 19.91 -0.13
N ASP A 501 32.61 19.16 -1.21
CA ASP A 501 33.86 18.50 -1.57
C ASP A 501 34.02 18.43 -3.10
N PRO A 502 33.99 19.56 -3.83
CA PRO A 502 34.02 19.58 -5.31
C PRO A 502 35.29 18.93 -5.89
N GLY A 503 36.41 18.96 -5.16
CA GLY A 503 37.67 18.32 -5.57
C GLY A 503 37.60 16.80 -5.71
N ARG A 504 36.56 16.15 -5.16
CA ARG A 504 36.25 14.72 -5.37
C ARG A 504 35.82 14.41 -6.80
N PHE A 505 35.28 15.40 -7.52
CA PHE A 505 34.64 15.22 -8.82
C PHE A 505 35.56 15.73 -9.93
N ASP A 506 36.21 14.84 -10.68
CA ASP A 506 36.82 15.19 -11.96
C ASP A 506 35.75 15.13 -13.06
N MET A 507 35.03 16.22 -13.26
CA MET A 507 33.97 16.29 -14.26
C MET A 507 34.49 16.13 -15.69
N ARG A 508 35.79 16.36 -15.96
CA ARG A 508 36.38 16.13 -17.28
C ARG A 508 36.58 14.65 -17.56
N ALA A 509 36.88 13.86 -16.54
CA ALA A 509 36.93 12.39 -16.63
C ALA A 509 35.53 11.75 -16.54
N ILE A 510 34.60 12.35 -15.79
CA ILE A 510 33.26 11.80 -15.55
C ILE A 510 32.31 12.05 -16.73
N VAL A 511 32.26 13.26 -17.30
CA VAL A 511 31.29 13.61 -18.37
C VAL A 511 31.33 12.65 -19.57
N PRO A 512 32.50 12.19 -20.08
CA PRO A 512 32.56 11.18 -21.15
C PRO A 512 31.99 9.80 -20.81
N GLN A 513 31.68 9.53 -19.53
CA GLN A 513 31.08 8.28 -19.05
C GLN A 513 29.57 8.41 -18.79
N LEU A 514 29.00 9.61 -18.92
CA LEU A 514 27.57 9.86 -18.76
C LEU A 514 26.80 9.34 -19.99
N PRO A 515 25.54 8.94 -19.84
CA PRO A 515 24.72 8.52 -20.97
C PRO A 515 24.47 9.68 -21.94
N ASP A 516 24.20 9.35 -23.20
CA ASP A 516 23.84 10.33 -24.23
C ASP A 516 22.55 11.08 -23.86
N ALA A 517 22.70 12.31 -23.35
CA ALA A 517 21.61 13.18 -22.97
C ALA A 517 20.70 13.55 -24.16
N GLU A 518 21.26 13.65 -25.36
CA GLU A 518 20.51 13.98 -26.57
C GLU A 518 19.57 12.82 -26.94
N ARG A 519 20.01 11.57 -26.77
CA ARG A 519 19.13 10.39 -26.86
C ARG A 519 18.03 10.42 -25.77
N ILE A 520 18.40 10.65 -24.50
CA ILE A 520 17.48 10.69 -23.35
C ILE A 520 16.32 11.67 -23.56
N PHE A 521 16.61 12.86 -24.10
CA PHE A 521 15.60 13.88 -24.36
C PHE A 521 14.85 13.69 -25.69
N ARG A 522 15.47 13.06 -26.70
CA ARG A 522 14.78 12.60 -27.92
C ARG A 522 13.69 11.57 -27.61
N GLU A 523 13.96 10.63 -26.72
CA GLU A 523 12.98 9.64 -26.23
C GLU A 523 11.80 10.31 -25.47
N ARG A 524 11.95 11.58 -25.07
CA ARG A 524 10.97 12.40 -24.36
C ARG A 524 10.35 13.52 -25.22
N GLU A 525 10.41 13.41 -26.56
CA GLU A 525 9.87 14.41 -27.50
C GLU A 525 8.38 14.72 -27.24
N ALA A 526 7.58 13.75 -26.79
CA ALA A 526 6.18 13.99 -26.43
C ALA A 526 6.04 15.00 -25.28
N ALA A 527 6.87 14.89 -24.24
CA ALA A 527 6.89 15.82 -23.11
C ALA A 527 7.48 17.19 -23.49
N LEU A 528 8.50 17.23 -24.36
CA LEU A 528 9.05 18.48 -24.90
C LEU A 528 8.02 19.25 -25.74
N ARG A 529 7.25 18.55 -26.59
CA ARG A 529 6.15 19.16 -27.36
C ARG A 529 5.01 19.64 -26.46
N LEU A 530 4.65 18.87 -25.43
CA LEU A 530 3.68 19.30 -24.42
C LEU A 530 4.14 20.56 -23.69
N LEU A 531 5.42 20.64 -23.28
CA LEU A 531 5.98 21.83 -22.65
C LEU A 531 5.94 23.03 -23.61
N GLY A 532 6.33 22.85 -24.87
CA GLY A 532 6.26 23.89 -25.90
C GLY A 532 4.85 24.45 -26.12
N ASN A 533 3.82 23.62 -26.01
CA ASN A 533 2.41 24.02 -26.09
C ASN A 533 1.92 24.78 -24.84
N VAL A 534 2.59 24.63 -23.70
CA VAL A 534 2.26 25.29 -22.43
C VAL A 534 2.96 26.65 -22.27
N LEU A 535 4.17 26.81 -22.83
CA LEU A 535 4.97 28.02 -22.65
C LEU A 535 4.54 29.17 -23.57
N THR A 536 4.74 30.40 -23.10
CA THR A 536 4.69 31.61 -23.93
C THR A 536 6.08 32.24 -23.99
N CYS A 537 6.64 32.40 -25.18
CA CYS A 537 8.07 32.64 -25.35
C CYS A 537 8.34 33.98 -26.05
N ALA A 538 9.22 34.80 -25.47
CA ALA A 538 9.87 35.87 -26.22
C ALA A 538 10.78 35.27 -27.32
N PRO A 539 11.08 36.00 -28.42
CA PRO A 539 11.98 35.51 -29.47
C PRO A 539 13.31 35.02 -28.90
N GLY A 540 13.71 33.78 -29.23
CA GLY A 540 14.93 33.13 -28.73
C GLY A 540 14.82 32.49 -27.34
N ALA A 541 13.82 32.84 -26.52
CA ALA A 541 13.77 32.42 -25.12
C ALA A 541 13.48 30.92 -24.92
N CYS A 542 12.90 30.26 -25.92
CA CYS A 542 12.53 28.84 -25.89
C CYS A 542 13.29 27.98 -26.90
N ASP A 543 14.39 28.49 -27.47
CA ASP A 543 15.24 27.75 -28.42
C ASP A 543 15.81 26.45 -27.80
N PHE A 544 15.88 26.39 -26.46
CA PHE A 544 16.25 25.18 -25.71
C PHE A 544 15.33 23.97 -25.96
N LEU A 545 14.11 24.15 -26.50
CA LEU A 545 13.22 23.05 -26.88
C LEU A 545 13.70 22.31 -28.14
N HIS A 546 14.59 22.93 -28.92
CA HIS A 546 15.11 22.42 -30.18
C HIS A 546 16.66 22.41 -30.24
N ALA A 547 17.33 23.00 -29.26
CA ALA A 547 18.77 22.91 -29.08
C ALA A 547 19.18 21.53 -28.54
N PRO A 548 20.39 21.05 -28.85
CA PRO A 548 20.89 19.78 -28.32
C PRO A 548 20.93 19.75 -26.78
N ALA A 549 20.64 18.59 -26.19
CA ALA A 549 20.88 18.36 -24.77
C ALA A 549 22.39 18.24 -24.53
N HIS A 550 22.97 19.20 -23.80
CA HIS A 550 24.41 19.31 -23.64
C HIS A 550 24.83 19.35 -22.17
N ILE A 551 25.83 18.53 -21.85
CA ILE A 551 26.47 18.38 -20.55
C ILE A 551 27.97 18.59 -20.76
N ALA A 552 28.58 19.47 -19.97
CA ALA A 552 30.03 19.66 -19.95
C ALA A 552 30.55 19.84 -18.52
N ALA A 553 31.86 19.66 -18.35
CA ALA A 553 32.55 20.16 -17.17
C ALA A 553 32.65 21.70 -17.25
N ASP A 554 32.61 22.36 -16.10
CA ASP A 554 32.84 23.80 -15.99
C ASP A 554 34.33 24.17 -16.19
N ALA A 555 34.63 25.47 -16.08
CA ALA A 555 36.00 25.98 -16.19
C ALA A 555 36.94 25.41 -15.10
N THR A 556 36.44 25.15 -13.88
CA THR A 556 37.25 24.51 -12.83
C THR A 556 37.51 23.03 -13.12
N GLY A 557 36.57 22.35 -13.76
CA GLY A 557 36.60 20.90 -14.00
C GLY A 557 35.94 20.10 -12.88
N HIS A 558 35.25 20.76 -11.95
CA HIS A 558 34.66 20.18 -10.75
C HIS A 558 33.15 20.36 -10.63
N GLN A 559 32.53 21.12 -11.55
CA GLN A 559 31.09 21.33 -11.63
C GLN A 559 30.56 20.97 -13.03
N LEU A 560 29.24 20.76 -13.11
CA LEU A 560 28.56 20.53 -14.39
C LEU A 560 28.00 21.83 -14.97
N VAL A 561 28.09 21.96 -16.29
CA VAL A 561 27.39 22.97 -17.09
C VAL A 561 26.35 22.24 -17.93
N LEU A 562 25.08 22.55 -17.69
CA LEU A 562 23.93 21.97 -18.37
C LEU A 562 23.27 23.02 -19.27
N SER A 563 22.91 22.65 -20.49
CA SER A 563 22.22 23.55 -21.43
C SER A 563 21.34 22.80 -22.42
N GLY A 564 20.26 23.45 -22.88
CA GLY A 564 19.25 22.81 -23.71
C GLY A 564 18.17 22.16 -22.85
N PRO A 565 17.45 21.14 -23.34
CA PRO A 565 16.31 20.59 -22.62
C PRO A 565 16.68 19.98 -21.25
N VAL A 566 17.90 19.45 -21.11
CA VAL A 566 18.44 18.92 -19.84
C VAL A 566 18.45 19.94 -18.70
N ALA A 567 18.63 21.23 -18.99
CA ALA A 567 18.61 22.29 -17.99
C ALA A 567 17.25 22.99 -17.95
N GLN A 568 16.87 23.65 -19.05
CA GLN A 568 15.71 24.54 -19.08
C GLN A 568 14.38 23.76 -19.05
N ALA A 569 14.24 22.66 -19.80
CA ALA A 569 12.97 21.94 -19.86
C ALA A 569 12.66 21.21 -18.54
N SER A 570 13.68 20.58 -17.93
CA SER A 570 13.65 20.03 -16.57
C SER A 570 13.23 21.08 -15.52
N SER A 571 13.90 22.25 -15.51
CA SER A 571 13.63 23.34 -14.56
C SER A 571 12.19 23.85 -14.65
N LEU A 572 11.67 23.99 -15.87
CA LEU A 572 10.33 24.50 -16.14
C LEU A 572 9.23 23.46 -15.87
N SER A 573 9.46 22.17 -16.15
CA SER A 573 8.52 21.11 -15.77
C SER A 573 8.36 21.00 -14.25
N GLU A 574 9.46 21.12 -13.50
CA GLU A 574 9.39 21.13 -12.04
C GLU A 574 8.69 22.40 -11.52
N ALA A 575 8.92 23.56 -12.13
CA ALA A 575 8.23 24.81 -11.75
C ALA A 575 6.71 24.75 -11.99
N LEU A 576 6.27 24.11 -13.07
CA LEU A 576 4.85 23.84 -13.35
C LEU A 576 4.24 22.87 -12.32
N MET A 577 4.95 21.78 -12.01
CA MET A 577 4.53 20.83 -10.99
C MET A 577 4.43 21.51 -9.61
N LEU A 578 5.46 22.25 -9.17
CA LEU A 578 5.45 23.02 -7.93
C LEU A 578 4.24 23.96 -7.84
N ALA A 579 3.90 24.68 -8.91
CA ALA A 579 2.73 25.55 -8.93
C ALA A 579 1.41 24.78 -8.74
N TYR A 580 1.26 23.62 -9.38
CA TYR A 580 0.09 22.77 -9.20
C TYR A 580 -0.01 22.23 -7.75
N LEU A 581 1.10 21.73 -7.20
CA LEU A 581 1.16 21.16 -5.85
C LEU A 581 0.90 22.23 -4.76
N ASP A 582 1.37 23.46 -4.95
CA ASP A 582 1.16 24.60 -4.03
C ASP A 582 -0.27 25.20 -4.09
N GLY A 583 -1.24 24.45 -4.61
CA GLY A 583 -2.65 24.85 -4.67
C GLY A 583 -2.95 26.03 -5.61
N ARG A 584 -2.05 26.39 -6.53
CA ARG A 584 -2.25 27.56 -7.41
C ARG A 584 -3.39 27.35 -8.40
N PRO A 585 -4.01 28.42 -8.95
CA PRO A 585 -5.06 28.29 -9.96
C PRO A 585 -4.63 27.39 -11.11
N LEU A 586 -5.52 26.51 -11.56
CA LEU A 586 -5.24 25.55 -12.63
C LEU A 586 -4.93 26.30 -13.94
N LEU A 587 -3.78 25.99 -14.54
CA LEU A 587 -3.29 26.67 -15.73
C LEU A 587 -4.21 26.40 -16.93
N GLN A 588 -4.76 27.46 -17.51
CA GLN A 588 -5.60 27.38 -18.70
C GLN A 588 -4.76 27.58 -19.96
N THR A 589 -4.60 26.51 -20.75
CA THR A 589 -3.93 26.54 -22.05
C THR A 589 -4.97 26.69 -23.18
N PRO A 590 -4.57 27.06 -24.42
CA PRO A 590 -5.48 27.07 -25.56
C PRO A 590 -6.16 25.73 -25.86
N SER A 591 -5.56 24.61 -25.42
CA SER A 591 -6.09 23.25 -25.55
C SER A 591 -6.90 22.74 -24.35
N GLY A 592 -7.08 23.56 -23.30
CA GLY A 592 -7.80 23.20 -22.08
C GLY A 592 -6.99 23.42 -20.80
N THR A 593 -7.50 22.95 -19.67
CA THR A 593 -6.78 22.97 -18.39
C THR A 593 -5.59 22.02 -18.43
N LEU A 594 -4.41 22.44 -17.96
CA LEU A 594 -3.26 21.57 -17.73
C LEU A 594 -3.57 20.63 -16.55
N ASP A 595 -3.84 19.36 -16.84
CA ASP A 595 -4.24 18.37 -15.84
C ASP A 595 -3.05 17.61 -15.19
N VAL A 596 -3.37 16.77 -14.20
CA VAL A 596 -2.37 16.00 -13.45
C VAL A 596 -1.65 14.92 -14.29
N GLY A 597 -2.31 14.34 -15.29
CA GLY A 597 -1.69 13.38 -16.21
C GLY A 597 -0.72 14.04 -17.19
N GLN A 598 -1.05 15.25 -17.63
CA GLN A 598 -0.17 16.11 -18.41
C GLN A 598 1.02 16.59 -17.58
N LEU A 599 0.82 16.96 -16.30
CA LEU A 599 1.91 17.28 -15.37
C LEU A 599 2.81 16.07 -15.09
N GLY A 600 2.23 14.87 -14.91
CA GLY A 600 2.98 13.62 -14.82
C GLY A 600 3.82 13.37 -16.08
N THR A 601 3.25 13.60 -17.27
CA THR A 601 3.99 13.55 -18.54
C THR A 601 5.14 14.56 -18.60
N LEU A 602 4.92 15.79 -18.14
CA LEU A 602 5.98 16.82 -18.07
C LEU A 602 7.08 16.47 -17.08
N SER A 603 6.77 15.81 -15.96
CA SER A 603 7.77 15.41 -14.96
C SER A 603 8.84 14.46 -15.52
N ALA A 604 8.55 13.76 -16.62
CA ALA A 604 9.55 12.94 -17.33
C ALA A 604 10.78 13.75 -17.82
N LEU A 605 10.65 15.07 -17.99
CA LEU A 605 11.76 15.96 -18.35
C LEU A 605 12.72 16.21 -17.18
N HIS A 606 12.19 16.26 -15.95
CA HIS A 606 13.01 16.35 -14.73
C HIS A 606 13.66 14.99 -14.42
N ALA A 607 12.90 13.90 -14.47
CA ALA A 607 13.43 12.54 -14.42
C ALA A 607 14.52 12.28 -15.48
N GLY A 608 14.39 12.84 -16.70
CA GLY A 608 15.40 12.78 -17.75
C GLY A 608 16.71 13.53 -17.41
N MET A 609 16.64 14.62 -16.65
CA MET A 609 17.83 15.27 -16.09
C MET A 609 18.47 14.38 -15.01
N LEU A 610 17.68 13.77 -14.13
CA LEU A 610 18.19 12.82 -13.15
C LEU A 610 18.85 11.61 -13.83
N GLU A 611 18.25 11.04 -14.87
CA GLU A 611 18.83 9.97 -15.70
C GLU A 611 20.17 10.39 -16.31
N ALA A 612 20.29 11.64 -16.77
CA ALA A 612 21.46 12.13 -17.47
C ALA A 612 22.65 12.51 -16.56
N VAL A 613 22.41 13.03 -15.34
CA VAL A 613 23.48 13.59 -14.48
C VAL A 613 23.44 13.24 -12.99
N VAL A 614 22.41 12.57 -12.48
CA VAL A 614 22.35 12.19 -11.04
C VAL A 614 22.41 10.67 -10.84
N ARG A 615 21.66 9.93 -11.65
CA ARG A 615 21.57 8.47 -11.66
C ARG A 615 22.71 7.73 -12.37
N PRO A 616 23.52 8.29 -13.29
CA PRO A 616 24.65 7.54 -13.88
C PRO A 616 25.64 7.09 -12.82
N ARG A 617 26.05 5.81 -12.86
CA ARG A 617 26.85 5.19 -11.79
C ARG A 617 28.13 5.97 -11.44
N ALA A 618 28.81 6.52 -12.46
CA ALA A 618 30.02 7.34 -12.29
C ALA A 618 29.82 8.60 -11.42
N LEU A 619 28.61 9.16 -11.37
CA LEU A 619 28.25 10.24 -10.45
C LEU A 619 27.55 9.71 -9.19
N ALA A 620 26.60 8.79 -9.34
CA ALA A 620 25.82 8.25 -8.22
C ALA A 620 26.71 7.62 -7.14
N GLU A 621 27.82 6.97 -7.50
CA GLU A 621 28.78 6.42 -6.54
C GLU A 621 29.40 7.52 -5.65
N LEU A 622 29.81 8.65 -6.24
CA LEU A 622 30.45 9.78 -5.55
C LEU A 622 29.45 10.65 -4.79
N LEU A 623 28.26 10.88 -5.37
CA LEU A 623 27.16 11.66 -4.81
C LEU A 623 26.52 11.00 -3.58
N SER A 624 26.43 9.67 -3.55
CA SER A 624 25.81 8.97 -2.42
C SER A 624 26.80 8.40 -1.40
N ARG A 625 28.13 8.49 -1.62
CA ARG A 625 29.17 7.83 -0.80
C ARG A 625 28.98 8.02 0.71
N ASP A 626 28.88 9.27 1.16
CA ASP A 626 28.75 9.62 2.58
C ASP A 626 27.41 9.15 3.15
N MET A 627 26.32 9.25 2.38
CA MET A 627 24.99 8.78 2.79
C MET A 627 24.94 7.25 2.88
N ARG A 628 25.47 6.51 1.89
CA ARG A 628 25.57 5.04 1.95
C ARG A 628 26.39 4.58 3.16
N THR A 629 27.53 5.22 3.42
CA THR A 629 28.39 4.94 4.58
C THR A 629 27.63 5.15 5.90
N ARG A 630 26.83 6.22 5.98
CA ARG A 630 25.98 6.51 7.14
C ARG A 630 24.84 5.52 7.29
N LEU A 631 24.14 5.17 6.22
CA LEU A 631 23.04 4.20 6.21
C LEU A 631 23.50 2.79 6.60
N LEU A 632 24.65 2.33 6.10
CA LEU A 632 25.28 1.08 6.53
C LEU A 632 25.50 1.06 8.04
N LYS A 633 26.14 2.11 8.58
CA LYS A 633 26.36 2.24 10.03
C LYS A 633 25.04 2.26 10.81
N ASP A 634 23.96 2.75 10.21
CA ASP A 634 22.66 2.82 10.85
C ASP A 634 21.96 1.47 10.90
N LEU A 635 21.94 0.75 9.79
CA LEU A 635 21.35 -0.58 9.66
C LEU A 635 22.10 -1.63 10.50
N MET A 636 23.41 -1.48 10.66
CA MET A 636 24.25 -2.37 11.47
C MET A 636 24.30 -2.00 12.97
N GLN A 637 23.82 -0.83 13.38
CA GLN A 637 23.81 -0.44 14.79
C GLN A 637 22.65 -1.13 15.53
N GLU A 638 22.96 -1.88 16.60
CA GLU A 638 21.94 -2.49 17.46
C GLU A 638 21.24 -1.43 18.32
N ASP A 639 21.98 -0.74 19.19
CA ASP A 639 21.48 0.33 20.09
C ASP A 639 21.26 1.67 19.36
N GLY A 640 20.57 1.66 18.23
CA GLY A 640 20.25 2.85 17.44
C GLY A 640 18.90 3.48 17.78
N PRO A 641 18.62 4.72 17.33
CA PRO A 641 17.28 5.29 17.43
C PRO A 641 16.29 4.44 16.63
N VAL A 642 15.17 4.08 17.26
CA VAL A 642 14.05 3.33 16.64
C VAL A 642 13.52 4.02 15.37
N PHE A 643 13.61 5.35 15.29
CA PHE A 643 13.36 6.09 14.06
C PHE A 643 14.47 7.09 13.75
N ARG A 644 14.94 7.11 12.50
CA ARG A 644 15.84 8.14 11.99
C ARG A 644 15.41 8.72 10.64
N LEU A 645 15.45 10.04 10.54
CA LEU A 645 15.11 10.80 9.34
C LEU A 645 16.28 11.65 8.85
N TYR A 646 16.58 11.55 7.56
CA TYR A 646 17.54 12.36 6.82
C TYR A 646 16.81 13.24 5.79
N MET A 647 16.66 14.53 6.06
CA MET A 647 15.95 15.49 5.18
C MET A 647 16.91 16.17 4.20
N GLY A 648 16.88 15.74 2.94
CA GLY A 648 17.72 16.22 1.84
C GLY A 648 16.89 16.67 0.63
N HIS A 649 17.41 16.43 -0.57
CA HIS A 649 16.73 16.72 -1.84
C HIS A 649 16.54 15.45 -2.68
N ASP A 650 16.01 15.61 -3.88
CA ASP A 650 15.98 14.59 -4.95
C ASP A 650 17.37 14.02 -5.26
N ASP A 651 18.38 14.89 -5.37
CA ASP A 651 19.80 14.56 -5.57
C ASP A 651 20.40 13.70 -4.45
N THR A 652 19.75 13.61 -3.30
CA THR A 652 20.15 12.75 -2.17
C THR A 652 19.55 11.34 -2.33
N ILE A 653 18.36 11.22 -2.93
CA ILE A 653 17.62 9.95 -3.08
C ILE A 653 17.95 9.26 -4.40
N ALA A 654 17.90 9.96 -5.53
CA ALA A 654 18.14 9.41 -6.86
C ALA A 654 19.44 8.58 -6.98
N PRO A 655 20.62 9.00 -6.45
CA PRO A 655 21.83 8.19 -6.54
C PRO A 655 21.78 6.96 -5.61
N LEU A 656 21.01 6.98 -4.52
CA LEU A 656 20.78 5.78 -3.70
C LEU A 656 19.98 4.73 -4.48
N LEU A 657 18.96 5.14 -5.23
CA LEU A 657 18.17 4.23 -6.07
C LEU A 657 19.05 3.54 -7.13
N THR A 658 19.95 4.26 -7.79
CA THR A 658 20.97 3.66 -8.68
C THR A 658 21.82 2.62 -7.96
N MET A 659 22.35 2.94 -6.78
CA MET A 659 23.26 2.05 -6.06
C MET A 659 22.56 0.80 -5.50
N LEU A 660 21.25 0.90 -5.24
CA LEU A 660 20.40 -0.24 -4.87
C LEU A 660 19.95 -1.04 -6.10
N GLY A 661 19.92 -0.45 -7.29
CA GLY A 661 19.42 -1.05 -8.53
C GLY A 661 17.90 -0.99 -8.64
N ILE A 662 17.29 0.10 -8.19
CA ILE A 662 15.84 0.28 -8.07
C ILE A 662 15.33 1.33 -9.08
N HIS A 663 14.22 1.02 -9.73
CA HIS A 663 13.40 1.99 -10.46
C HIS A 663 12.08 2.21 -9.72
N ILE A 664 11.52 3.43 -9.79
CA ILE A 664 10.30 3.79 -9.05
C ILE A 664 9.30 4.49 -9.96
N ARG A 665 8.00 4.34 -9.67
CA ARG A 665 6.93 5.10 -10.33
C ARG A 665 5.80 5.37 -9.34
N VAL A 666 5.70 6.60 -8.88
CA VAL A 666 4.61 7.04 -7.98
C VAL A 666 3.42 7.49 -8.84
N PRO A 667 2.17 7.12 -8.50
CA PRO A 667 0.97 7.58 -9.20
C PRO A 667 0.93 9.11 -9.39
N GLY A 668 0.60 9.54 -10.61
CA GLY A 668 0.63 10.96 -11.02
C GLY A 668 2.00 11.52 -11.41
N TYR A 669 3.09 10.74 -11.30
CA TYR A 669 4.44 11.12 -11.73
C TYR A 669 4.96 10.20 -12.85
N ALA A 670 6.01 10.66 -13.55
CA ALA A 670 6.77 9.83 -14.47
C ALA A 670 7.60 8.77 -13.71
N GLU A 671 8.05 7.75 -14.45
CA GLU A 671 9.04 6.80 -13.94
C GLU A 671 10.36 7.52 -13.60
N ASP A 672 10.96 7.12 -12.49
CA ASP A 672 12.19 7.67 -11.89
C ASP A 672 12.21 9.16 -11.55
N GLU A 673 11.07 9.84 -11.63
CA GLU A 673 10.88 11.12 -10.92
C GLU A 673 10.93 10.88 -9.41
N ILE A 674 11.51 11.82 -8.65
CA ILE A 674 11.58 11.76 -7.17
C ILE A 674 10.59 12.78 -6.60
N PRO A 675 9.36 12.39 -6.21
CA PRO A 675 8.33 13.36 -5.85
C PRO A 675 8.71 14.26 -4.67
N ILE A 676 8.14 15.45 -4.64
CA ILE A 676 8.31 16.42 -3.55
C ILE A 676 7.75 15.84 -2.25
N GLY A 677 8.51 15.92 -1.16
CA GLY A 677 8.17 15.27 0.12
C GLY A 677 8.32 13.74 0.14
N SER A 678 8.77 13.09 -0.94
CA SER A 678 8.94 11.62 -0.93
C SER A 678 10.13 11.15 -0.08
N ALA A 679 10.08 9.90 0.38
CA ALA A 679 11.16 9.28 1.16
C ALA A 679 11.49 7.86 0.67
N LEU A 680 12.79 7.56 0.61
CA LEU A 680 13.32 6.20 0.58
C LEU A 680 13.46 5.70 2.02
N GLY A 681 12.66 4.72 2.40
CA GLY A 681 12.65 4.11 3.72
C GLY A 681 13.31 2.73 3.76
N PHE A 682 13.88 2.40 4.90
CA PHE A 682 14.45 1.11 5.27
C PHE A 682 13.77 0.65 6.56
N ALA A 683 12.78 -0.23 6.42
CA ALA A 683 12.04 -0.84 7.52
C ALA A 683 12.79 -2.10 7.97
N VAL A 684 13.33 -2.09 9.19
CA VAL A 684 14.05 -3.22 9.78
C VAL A 684 13.09 -4.01 10.66
N TYR A 685 13.04 -5.32 10.41
CA TYR A 685 12.21 -6.26 11.14
C TYR A 685 13.09 -7.31 11.80
N ASP A 686 12.77 -7.66 13.03
CA ASP A 686 13.38 -8.78 13.75
C ASP A 686 12.32 -9.82 14.12
N ASN A 687 12.72 -11.06 14.44
CA ASN A 687 11.82 -12.10 14.95
C ASN A 687 12.32 -12.70 16.28
N GLY A 688 11.48 -13.55 16.91
CA GLY A 688 11.80 -14.23 18.17
C GLY A 688 12.90 -15.30 18.07
N ASN A 689 13.43 -15.57 16.87
CA ASN A 689 14.57 -16.45 16.63
C ASN A 689 15.90 -15.68 16.48
N GLY A 690 15.87 -14.34 16.52
CA GLY A 690 17.05 -13.49 16.32
C GLY A 690 17.43 -13.27 14.85
N GLU A 691 16.55 -13.60 13.91
CA GLU A 691 16.73 -13.23 12.50
C GLU A 691 16.37 -11.75 12.29
N ARG A 692 17.11 -11.08 11.39
CA ARG A 692 16.86 -9.70 10.95
C ARG A 692 16.61 -9.64 9.44
N ARG A 693 15.56 -8.93 9.04
CA ARG A 693 15.23 -8.64 7.64
C ARG A 693 15.03 -7.13 7.45
N VAL A 694 15.21 -6.65 6.23
CA VAL A 694 14.97 -5.24 5.86
C VAL A 694 14.06 -5.20 4.64
N ARG A 695 12.97 -4.43 4.71
CA ARG A 695 12.11 -4.11 3.56
C ARG A 695 12.41 -2.67 3.14
N LEU A 696 12.59 -2.43 1.85
CA LEU A 696 12.70 -1.08 1.32
C LEU A 696 11.33 -0.56 0.92
N LEU A 697 11.12 0.74 1.06
CA LEU A 697 9.89 1.40 0.70
C LEU A 697 10.13 2.79 0.08
N ILE A 698 9.20 3.22 -0.76
CA ILE A 698 9.09 4.61 -1.23
C ILE A 698 7.78 5.17 -0.70
N GLN A 699 7.86 6.15 0.18
CA GLN A 699 6.70 6.88 0.67
C GLN A 699 6.56 8.18 -0.13
N SER A 700 5.35 8.47 -0.62
CA SER A 700 5.06 9.73 -1.31
C SER A 700 3.59 10.06 -1.26
N GLN A 701 3.24 11.35 -1.23
CA GLN A 701 1.89 11.79 -1.58
C GLN A 701 1.73 11.83 -3.11
N THR A 702 0.51 11.60 -3.62
CA THR A 702 0.17 11.87 -5.03
C THR A 702 0.17 13.39 -5.28
N PRO A 703 0.22 13.86 -6.55
CA PRO A 703 0.09 15.29 -6.82
C PRO A 703 -1.26 15.86 -6.33
N GLN A 704 -2.33 15.06 -6.40
CA GLN A 704 -3.67 15.44 -5.97
C GLN A 704 -3.74 15.57 -4.44
N ALA A 705 -3.18 14.62 -3.68
CA ALA A 705 -3.08 14.68 -2.21
C ALA A 705 -2.25 15.88 -1.72
N LEU A 706 -1.14 16.21 -2.39
CA LEU A 706 -0.35 17.40 -2.05
C LEU A 706 -1.10 18.70 -2.36
N ARG A 707 -1.83 18.74 -3.47
CA ARG A 707 -2.62 19.93 -3.86
C ARG A 707 -3.80 20.17 -2.92
N GLU A 708 -4.47 19.11 -2.47
CA GLU A 708 -5.71 19.16 -1.69
C GLU A 708 -5.58 18.39 -0.36
N PRO A 709 -4.72 18.86 0.58
CA PRO A 709 -4.35 18.11 1.79
C PRO A 709 -5.52 17.84 2.74
N ASP A 710 -6.61 18.60 2.64
CA ASP A 710 -7.83 18.41 3.44
C ASP A 710 -8.64 17.15 3.03
N ARG A 711 -8.30 16.47 1.93
CA ARG A 711 -8.97 15.22 1.51
C ARG A 711 -8.67 14.00 2.38
N ALA A 712 -7.66 14.07 3.26
CA ALA A 712 -7.21 12.94 4.09
C ALA A 712 -6.80 11.67 3.32
N GLU A 713 -6.43 11.80 2.04
CA GLU A 713 -5.81 10.76 1.22
C GLU A 713 -4.47 10.32 1.85
N LEU A 714 -4.27 9.01 2.00
CA LEU A 714 -3.08 8.45 2.64
C LEU A 714 -1.87 8.54 1.70
N PRO A 715 -0.63 8.67 2.22
CA PRO A 715 0.56 8.54 1.40
C PRO A 715 0.61 7.17 0.71
N VAL A 716 1.03 7.18 -0.56
CA VAL A 716 1.41 5.98 -1.30
C VAL A 716 2.69 5.43 -0.66
N VAL A 717 2.69 4.15 -0.29
CA VAL A 717 3.86 3.42 0.21
C VAL A 717 4.15 2.28 -0.75
N LEU A 718 5.11 2.45 -1.66
CA LEU A 718 5.51 1.40 -2.61
C LEU A 718 6.62 0.54 -2.00
N TYR A 719 6.62 -0.76 -2.28
CA TYR A 719 7.69 -1.67 -1.88
C TYR A 719 8.52 -2.11 -3.11
N PRO A 720 9.52 -1.32 -3.54
CA PRO A 720 10.29 -1.62 -4.73
C PRO A 720 11.07 -2.94 -4.58
N GLN A 721 11.03 -3.76 -5.63
CA GLN A 721 11.84 -4.97 -5.70
C GLN A 721 13.33 -4.58 -5.83
N VAL A 722 14.12 -5.00 -4.86
CA VAL A 722 15.57 -4.82 -4.85
C VAL A 722 16.19 -6.09 -5.44
N PRO A 723 17.09 -6.02 -6.44
CA PRO A 723 17.70 -7.23 -6.98
C PRO A 723 18.48 -7.99 -5.88
N ASP A 724 18.45 -9.33 -5.93
CA ASP A 724 18.95 -10.25 -4.89
C ASP A 724 18.17 -10.28 -3.56
N CYS A 725 17.09 -9.51 -3.41
CA CYS A 725 16.18 -9.57 -2.25
C CYS A 725 14.95 -10.44 -2.58
N ILE A 726 15.16 -11.76 -2.60
CA ILE A 726 14.18 -12.76 -3.09
C ILE A 726 13.23 -13.32 -2.01
N LEU A 727 13.13 -12.70 -0.84
CA LEU A 727 12.26 -13.21 0.24
C LEU A 727 10.80 -12.76 0.04
N SER A 728 9.87 -13.54 0.58
CA SER A 728 8.44 -13.19 0.58
C SER A 728 8.18 -11.79 1.16
N GLY A 729 7.15 -11.11 0.64
CA GLY A 729 6.82 -9.72 1.01
C GLY A 729 7.85 -8.68 0.56
N GLY A 730 8.79 -9.00 -0.34
CA GLY A 730 9.84 -8.05 -0.76
C GLY A 730 10.87 -7.74 0.33
N MET A 731 10.99 -8.63 1.33
CA MET A 731 12.02 -8.53 2.36
C MET A 731 13.40 -8.90 1.81
N CYS A 732 14.43 -8.37 2.45
CA CYS A 732 15.82 -8.66 2.15
C CYS A 732 16.58 -9.12 3.39
N LEU A 733 17.59 -9.97 3.19
CA LEU A 733 18.65 -10.17 4.19
C LEU A 733 19.45 -8.87 4.33
N LEU A 734 19.77 -8.49 5.56
CA LEU A 734 20.57 -7.28 5.84
C LEU A 734 21.92 -7.32 5.09
N GLU A 735 22.54 -8.49 4.96
CA GLU A 735 23.81 -8.68 4.26
C GLU A 735 23.74 -8.35 2.76
N ASN A 736 22.68 -8.77 2.06
CA ASN A 736 22.50 -8.49 0.62
C ASN A 736 22.35 -6.98 0.39
N LEU A 737 21.53 -6.32 1.23
CA LEU A 737 21.34 -4.88 1.18
C LEU A 737 22.63 -4.11 1.53
N ALA A 738 23.37 -4.57 2.55
CA ALA A 738 24.64 -4.00 2.94
C ALA A 738 25.71 -4.17 1.84
N GLY A 739 25.71 -5.30 1.12
CA GLY A 739 26.55 -5.50 -0.06
C GLY A 739 26.30 -4.44 -1.14
N ARG A 740 25.03 -4.14 -1.44
CA ARG A 740 24.65 -3.09 -2.42
C ARG A 740 25.04 -1.69 -1.97
N LEU A 741 24.78 -1.34 -0.71
CA LEU A 741 25.17 -0.03 -0.16
C LEU A 741 26.69 0.13 -0.04
N SER A 742 27.43 -0.95 0.22
CA SER A 742 28.90 -0.94 0.36
C SER A 742 29.66 -1.02 -0.96
N ALA A 743 29.00 -1.30 -2.08
CA ALA A 743 29.61 -1.30 -3.40
C ALA A 743 30.35 0.03 -3.66
N SER A 744 31.64 -0.07 -4.00
CA SER A 744 32.52 1.07 -4.33
C SER A 744 32.69 2.14 -3.22
N LEU A 745 32.63 1.78 -1.93
CA LEU A 745 32.87 2.70 -0.80
C LEU A 745 34.36 2.89 -0.43
#